data_AF-A0A7W0Y9T8-F1
#
_entry.id   AF-A0A7W0Y9T8-F1
#
_cell.length_a   1.000
_cell.length_b   1.000
_cell.length_c   1.000
_cell.angle_alpha   90.00
_cell.angle_beta   90.00
_cell.angle_gamma   90.00
#
_symmetry.space_group_name_H-M   'P 1'
#
loop_
_entity.id
_entity.type
_entity.pdbx_description
1 polymer ?
#
loop_
_entity_poly.entity_id
_entity_poly.type
_entity_poly.pdbx_seq_one_letter_code
_entity_poly.pdbx_strand_id
1 'polypeptide(L)'
;MSAGELIGRMRRQAAIAMEVKRTGNTEAGMELLIAHDQLLHDELAFWRRLADDPAALKSLKLTREQVGLKLDGAEAALRDAKQPLAKLSLMLAGLEPEGGGSRLWVGNVEDIVTAINHARRAGVHVEILEHDPNHRGWRINLNGEEIIIRQRADEARRKPGKPHGEPAHLASRPTLEKALETRAEMVPGSTFRGRSSGNVVPLATAHAALEEVLRTRGDVESIEQVDQARYTKAEDRERATQTYVVTMKPIGGAQPERLTIRLVVGPLEGQTVARTILNPTQQGYSPTVNQQNQPGTYGHKVKGRYVIQLSDELDAAHVNRAIAHELAELYEIRRLNTAKQYPGQDALRPGARGGRLSPDDLGRLAEIHWLAEQLGSPDPALATRARSELAALVDHLGLSDRHPGAAARRELAKQRLDPTARAALEEARHGERFVGQQDWAAMQSRAQQDTHAEQTRSAKRATGHEMPTTVDERGHRLTDAALKKRAKDAADHRAAQGEVTWHHLEDLHRAATARGDLTPQLPYELQIGGGASLAARNRNDLLIDDRGRWQADGNNELAQTAHQVQQAKDAKVGNPTHVTDPDTRLPLHAVNYWQDHIAAQGPVVNGRATMRIGPRGELLVDISYQRPGDTTPQTLTFKAKGIPYVSTGFVPERIPGAPFNGATALTSAEAVTARLKNVKADAASSPALKAKANAALLAMEATPLISNDDLMQLGTIIQDPELRAALVADGAAERAMNASDAVIQWQQLRGADDPAHRHVLFGDEANLGREQAMRSHNWAISGTGGTGVSAAEIILRENPKAHVMMIGADEPAGLMQNDQFLSIAKLHADALLAVRLGISPGDGRLTLTTDRVGAAQQQDRAAWEAGGPRPAGWVDESDIPAAKRSTQIYDANGASTHTQASGYIAAIGRQGDYPPIVASLIDQARRRNGNYQITLRFHDRQYIGYTASIQANGGTVHIDVTGAASRFLPDSARRHMPGNHADAWRKMEASSDWAAPAESGNFAGGWAATTTQTDQYATWRSDPPLRNPSTTPPRVP
;
A
#
# COMPACT_ATOMS: atom_id res chain seq x y z
N MET A 1 2.02 -41.09 -20.69
CA MET A 1 0.84 -40.24 -20.87
C MET A 1 -0.36 -41.17 -20.96
N SER A 2 -1.36 -40.99 -20.11
CA SER A 2 -2.59 -41.80 -20.11
C SER A 2 -3.64 -41.22 -21.06
N ALA A 3 -4.62 -42.03 -21.51
CA ALA A 3 -5.74 -41.54 -22.31
C ALA A 3 -6.53 -40.42 -21.59
N GLY A 4 -6.58 -40.44 -20.26
CA GLY A 4 -7.21 -39.39 -19.46
C GLY A 4 -6.48 -38.04 -19.52
N GLU A 5 -5.15 -38.05 -19.63
CA GLU A 5 -4.35 -36.83 -19.78
C GLU A 5 -4.54 -36.20 -21.17
N LEU A 6 -4.64 -37.02 -22.22
CA LEU A 6 -4.91 -36.55 -23.58
C LEU A 6 -6.30 -35.92 -23.69
N ILE A 7 -7.33 -36.56 -23.12
CA ILE A 7 -8.70 -36.01 -23.05
C ILE A 7 -8.75 -34.71 -22.23
N GLY A 8 -8.02 -34.63 -21.12
CA GLY A 8 -7.91 -33.42 -20.32
C GLY A 8 -7.26 -32.25 -21.08
N ARG A 9 -6.34 -32.53 -22.01
CA ARG A 9 -5.73 -31.53 -22.90
C ARG A 9 -6.65 -31.13 -24.05
N MET A 10 -7.38 -32.06 -24.66
CA MET A 10 -8.41 -31.75 -25.66
C MET A 10 -9.50 -30.82 -25.09
N ARG A 11 -9.91 -31.03 -23.84
CA ARG A 11 -10.86 -30.15 -23.14
C ARG A 11 -10.30 -28.75 -22.91
N ARG A 12 -9.01 -28.63 -22.58
CA ARG A 12 -8.31 -27.34 -22.46
C ARG A 12 -8.23 -26.64 -23.81
N GLN A 13 -7.88 -27.34 -24.88
CA GLN A 13 -7.86 -26.76 -26.21
C GLN A 13 -9.26 -26.28 -26.65
N ALA A 14 -10.31 -27.04 -26.37
CA ALA A 14 -11.70 -26.62 -26.63
C ALA A 14 -12.09 -25.37 -25.82
N ALA A 15 -11.64 -25.27 -24.56
CA ALA A 15 -11.85 -24.07 -23.73
C ALA A 15 -11.13 -22.85 -24.29
N ILE A 16 -9.88 -22.98 -24.72
CA ILE A 16 -9.12 -21.90 -25.38
C ILE A 16 -9.77 -21.54 -26.73
N ALA A 17 -10.25 -22.51 -27.50
CA ALA A 17 -10.96 -22.25 -28.76
C ALA A 17 -12.25 -21.45 -28.57
N MET A 18 -12.99 -21.76 -27.49
CA MET A 18 -14.15 -20.96 -27.09
C MET A 18 -13.73 -19.56 -26.65
N GLU A 19 -12.61 -19.41 -25.95
CA GLU A 19 -12.08 -18.10 -25.53
C GLU A 19 -11.66 -17.23 -26.72
N VAL A 20 -10.98 -17.80 -27.73
CA VAL A 20 -10.62 -17.11 -28.98
C VAL A 20 -11.86 -16.64 -29.73
N LYS A 21 -12.86 -17.53 -29.85
CA LYS A 21 -14.13 -17.20 -30.50
C LYS A 21 -14.92 -16.13 -29.75
N ARG A 22 -14.78 -16.07 -28.42
CA ARG A 22 -15.47 -15.13 -27.52
C ARG A 22 -14.82 -13.75 -27.50
N THR A 23 -13.50 -13.68 -27.52
CA THR A 23 -12.75 -12.45 -27.24
C THR A 23 -12.10 -11.82 -28.45
N GLY A 24 -11.87 -12.57 -29.53
CA GLY A 24 -11.01 -12.14 -30.63
C GLY A 24 -9.56 -11.84 -30.19
N ASN A 25 -9.18 -12.26 -28.97
CA ASN A 25 -7.89 -11.96 -28.38
C ASN A 25 -6.79 -12.71 -29.14
N THR A 26 -5.88 -11.93 -29.72
CA THR A 26 -4.72 -12.39 -30.47
C THR A 26 -3.82 -13.32 -29.66
N GLU A 27 -3.64 -13.06 -28.36
CA GLU A 27 -2.83 -13.88 -27.45
C GLU A 27 -3.51 -15.21 -27.16
N ALA A 28 -4.83 -15.22 -26.89
CA ALA A 28 -5.60 -16.45 -26.78
C ALA A 28 -5.56 -17.25 -28.10
N GLY A 29 -5.57 -16.56 -29.24
CA GLY A 29 -5.41 -17.14 -30.58
C GLY A 29 -4.08 -17.87 -30.72
N MET A 30 -3.00 -17.26 -30.26
CA MET A 30 -1.68 -17.87 -30.22
C MET A 30 -1.60 -19.03 -29.23
N GLU A 31 -2.19 -18.90 -28.03
CA GLU A 31 -2.25 -19.99 -27.06
C GLU A 31 -3.02 -21.20 -27.59
N LEU A 32 -4.08 -20.97 -28.37
CA LEU A 32 -4.83 -22.04 -29.03
C LEU A 32 -3.96 -22.80 -30.03
N LEU A 33 -3.19 -22.07 -30.84
CA LEU A 33 -2.30 -22.63 -31.85
C LEU A 33 -1.18 -23.44 -31.21
N ILE A 34 -0.57 -22.91 -30.14
CA ILE A 34 0.47 -23.60 -29.36
C ILE A 34 -0.11 -24.86 -28.69
N ALA A 35 -1.29 -24.75 -28.07
CA ALA A 35 -1.97 -25.88 -27.45
C ALA A 35 -2.35 -26.96 -28.47
N HIS A 36 -2.72 -26.56 -29.70
CA HIS A 36 -3.04 -27.49 -30.78
C HIS A 36 -1.80 -28.23 -31.28
N ASP A 37 -0.69 -27.53 -31.55
CA ASP A 37 0.56 -28.14 -31.99
C ASP A 37 1.13 -29.10 -30.92
N GLN A 38 1.07 -28.70 -29.65
CA GLN A 38 1.48 -29.57 -28.54
C GLN A 38 0.58 -30.82 -28.44
N LEU A 39 -0.73 -30.69 -28.66
CA LEU A 39 -1.65 -31.82 -28.67
C LEU A 39 -1.30 -32.81 -29.80
N LEU A 40 -0.98 -32.33 -31.00
CA LEU A 40 -0.58 -33.18 -32.13
C LEU A 40 0.72 -33.95 -31.84
N HIS A 41 1.72 -33.29 -31.25
CA HIS A 41 2.96 -33.95 -30.81
C HIS A 41 2.72 -34.99 -29.71
N ASP A 42 1.85 -34.68 -28.75
CA ASP A 42 1.48 -35.59 -27.67
C ASP A 42 0.69 -36.80 -28.18
N GLU A 43 -0.23 -36.58 -29.12
CA GLU A 43 -1.00 -37.63 -29.80
C GLU A 43 -0.07 -38.56 -30.60
N LEU A 44 0.90 -38.00 -31.33
CA LEU A 44 1.94 -38.78 -32.01
C LEU A 44 2.78 -39.62 -31.05
N ALA A 45 3.23 -39.02 -29.94
CA ALA A 45 4.00 -39.74 -28.93
C ALA A 45 3.18 -40.86 -28.28
N PHE A 46 1.88 -40.65 -28.08
CA PHE A 46 0.96 -41.67 -27.58
C PHE A 46 0.82 -42.83 -28.56
N TRP A 47 0.54 -42.56 -29.84
CA TRP A 47 0.37 -43.60 -30.85
C TRP A 47 1.66 -44.40 -31.09
N ARG A 48 2.85 -43.77 -31.05
CA ARG A 48 4.15 -44.47 -31.13
C ARG A 48 4.34 -45.45 -29.97
N ARG A 49 4.11 -44.99 -28.74
CA ARG A 49 4.22 -45.87 -27.56
C ARG A 49 3.21 -47.02 -27.60
N LEU A 50 2.00 -46.77 -28.10
CA LEU A 50 0.97 -47.80 -28.22
C LEU A 50 1.31 -48.82 -29.31
N ALA A 51 1.94 -48.41 -30.41
CA ALA A 51 2.42 -49.32 -31.45
C ALA A 51 3.49 -50.31 -30.94
N ASP A 52 4.30 -49.85 -30.00
CA ASP A 52 5.41 -50.60 -29.39
C ASP A 52 4.99 -51.47 -28.19
N ASP A 53 3.73 -51.43 -27.75
CA ASP A 53 3.22 -52.19 -26.60
C ASP A 53 2.13 -53.23 -26.99
N PRO A 54 2.51 -54.49 -27.24
CA PRO A 54 1.58 -55.55 -27.61
C PRO A 54 0.52 -55.87 -26.53
N ALA A 55 0.85 -55.65 -25.26
CA ALA A 55 -0.08 -55.93 -24.15
C ALA A 55 -1.16 -54.85 -24.08
N ALA A 56 -0.78 -53.58 -24.26
CA ALA A 56 -1.72 -52.47 -24.35
C ALA A 56 -2.65 -52.62 -25.56
N LEU A 57 -2.11 -52.96 -26.75
CA LEU A 57 -2.92 -53.22 -27.96
C LEU A 57 -3.98 -54.31 -27.73
N LYS A 58 -3.59 -55.42 -27.07
CA LYS A 58 -4.50 -56.52 -26.73
C LYS A 58 -5.58 -56.07 -25.75
N SER A 59 -5.22 -55.29 -24.74
CA SER A 59 -6.17 -54.78 -23.73
C SER A 59 -7.20 -53.80 -24.32
N LEU A 60 -6.78 -53.00 -25.31
CA LEU A 60 -7.61 -52.00 -25.99
C LEU A 60 -8.32 -52.54 -27.24
N LYS A 61 -8.10 -53.82 -27.59
CA LYS A 61 -8.66 -54.48 -28.78
C LYS A 61 -8.31 -53.75 -30.09
N LEU A 62 -7.09 -53.23 -30.20
CA LEU A 62 -6.57 -52.54 -31.39
C LEU A 62 -5.56 -53.40 -32.13
N THR A 63 -5.59 -53.38 -33.47
CA THR A 63 -4.56 -54.01 -34.31
C THR A 63 -3.41 -53.03 -34.57
N ARG A 64 -2.20 -53.56 -34.87
CA ARG A 64 -1.06 -52.71 -35.29
C ARG A 64 -1.38 -51.86 -36.52
N GLU A 65 -2.15 -52.42 -37.46
CA GLU A 65 -2.56 -51.72 -38.68
C GLU A 65 -3.48 -50.53 -38.38
N GLN A 66 -4.41 -50.68 -37.42
CA GLN A 66 -5.27 -49.57 -36.97
C GLN A 66 -4.48 -48.46 -36.28
N VAL A 67 -3.45 -48.81 -35.50
CA VAL A 67 -2.55 -47.82 -34.89
C VAL A 67 -1.65 -47.15 -35.93
N GLY A 68 -1.18 -47.90 -36.95
CA GLY A 68 -0.44 -47.35 -38.08
C GLY A 68 -1.23 -46.27 -38.83
N LEU A 69 -2.51 -46.54 -39.15
CA LEU A 69 -3.39 -45.55 -39.78
C LEU A 69 -3.58 -44.28 -38.93
N LYS A 70 -3.63 -44.40 -37.60
CA LYS A 70 -3.73 -43.25 -36.69
C LYS A 70 -2.43 -42.47 -36.59
N LEU A 71 -1.29 -43.18 -36.59
CA LEU A 71 0.03 -42.58 -36.63
C LEU A 71 0.21 -41.75 -37.91
N ASP A 72 -0.07 -42.35 -39.07
CA ASP A 72 0.06 -41.69 -40.37
C ASP A 72 -0.84 -40.46 -40.47
N GLY A 73 -2.08 -40.55 -39.95
CA GLY A 73 -3.01 -39.43 -39.88
C GLY A 73 -2.53 -38.29 -38.98
N ALA A 74 -1.98 -38.60 -37.81
CA ALA A 74 -1.43 -37.59 -36.90
C ALA A 74 -0.14 -36.96 -37.46
N GLU A 75 0.69 -37.73 -38.17
CA GLU A 75 1.89 -37.20 -38.85
C GLU A 75 1.53 -36.28 -40.02
N ALA A 76 0.49 -36.63 -40.79
CA ALA A 76 -0.05 -35.77 -41.84
C ALA A 76 -0.62 -34.46 -41.25
N ALA A 77 -1.44 -34.54 -40.20
CA ALA A 77 -2.02 -33.37 -39.53
C ALA A 77 -0.93 -32.43 -38.95
N LEU A 78 0.14 -32.99 -38.38
CA LEU A 78 1.27 -32.21 -37.89
C LEU A 78 2.06 -31.54 -39.02
N ARG A 79 2.22 -32.20 -40.17
CA ARG A 79 2.88 -31.59 -41.35
C ARG A 79 2.04 -30.45 -41.93
N ASP A 80 0.74 -30.65 -42.05
CA ASP A 80 -0.19 -29.69 -42.67
C ASP A 80 -0.44 -28.47 -41.77
N ALA A 81 -0.31 -28.59 -40.46
CA ALA A 81 -0.51 -27.50 -39.51
C ALA A 81 0.62 -26.44 -39.55
N LYS A 82 1.88 -26.82 -39.82
CA LYS A 82 3.06 -25.95 -39.57
C LYS A 82 3.17 -24.71 -40.45
N GLN A 83 2.79 -24.79 -41.73
CA GLN A 83 2.92 -23.68 -42.68
C GLN A 83 1.85 -22.59 -42.49
N PRO A 84 0.55 -22.94 -42.33
CA PRO A 84 -0.47 -21.98 -41.94
C PRO A 84 -0.19 -21.32 -40.59
N LEU A 85 0.34 -22.06 -39.61
CA LEU A 85 0.66 -21.54 -38.26
C LEU A 85 1.73 -20.45 -38.32
N ALA A 86 2.78 -20.65 -39.12
CA ALA A 86 3.85 -19.69 -39.32
C ALA A 86 3.30 -18.38 -39.91
N LYS A 87 2.47 -18.46 -40.95
CA LYS A 87 1.85 -17.27 -41.59
C LYS A 87 0.82 -16.60 -40.69
N LEU A 88 0.03 -17.36 -39.92
CA LEU A 88 -0.88 -16.80 -38.93
C LEU A 88 -0.14 -16.02 -37.83
N SER A 89 1.00 -16.52 -37.38
CA SER A 89 1.79 -15.84 -36.33
C SER A 89 2.30 -14.46 -36.76
N LEU A 90 2.59 -14.28 -38.06
CA LEU A 90 2.95 -12.98 -38.63
C LEU A 90 1.75 -12.02 -38.63
N MET A 91 0.59 -12.49 -39.10
CA MET A 91 -0.65 -11.69 -39.14
C MET A 91 -1.13 -11.30 -37.74
N LEU A 92 -1.08 -12.23 -36.80
CA LEU A 92 -1.47 -12.00 -35.41
C LEU A 92 -0.54 -10.98 -34.73
N ALA A 93 0.73 -10.89 -35.14
CA ALA A 93 1.65 -9.87 -34.65
C ALA A 93 1.49 -8.50 -35.33
N GLY A 94 0.47 -8.30 -36.16
CA GLY A 94 0.21 -7.02 -36.83
C GLY A 94 0.98 -6.82 -38.15
N LEU A 95 1.68 -7.84 -38.64
CA LEU A 95 2.32 -7.78 -39.96
C LEU A 95 1.28 -8.01 -41.06
N GLU A 96 1.33 -7.17 -42.09
CA GLU A 96 0.44 -7.27 -43.24
C GLU A 96 1.22 -7.79 -44.46
N PRO A 97 0.69 -8.78 -45.22
CA PRO A 97 1.33 -9.24 -46.45
C PRO A 97 1.18 -8.17 -47.55
N GLU A 98 2.28 -7.80 -48.19
CA GLU A 98 2.29 -6.81 -49.26
C GLU A 98 2.13 -7.51 -50.62
N GLY A 99 0.92 -7.42 -51.18
CA GLY A 99 0.53 -8.10 -52.41
C GLY A 99 0.02 -9.52 -52.14
N GLY A 100 -1.13 -9.88 -52.75
CA GLY A 100 -2.00 -11.02 -52.42
C GLY A 100 -1.45 -12.43 -52.62
N GLY A 101 -0.23 -12.70 -52.17
CA GLY A 101 0.44 -13.99 -52.17
C GLY A 101 1.95 -13.92 -51.95
N SER A 102 2.52 -12.78 -51.55
CA SER A 102 3.98 -12.58 -51.61
C SER A 102 4.69 -12.81 -50.27
N ARG A 103 5.96 -13.20 -50.35
CA ARG A 103 6.92 -13.36 -49.24
C ARG A 103 7.31 -12.03 -48.58
N LEU A 104 6.67 -10.93 -48.95
CA LEU A 104 6.92 -9.59 -48.43
C LEU A 104 5.86 -9.20 -47.40
N TRP A 105 6.29 -8.78 -46.22
CA TRP A 105 5.44 -8.38 -45.11
C TRP A 105 5.80 -6.98 -44.64
N VAL A 106 4.86 -6.24 -44.06
CA VAL A 106 5.06 -4.87 -43.61
C VAL A 106 4.50 -4.65 -42.21
N GLY A 107 5.28 -4.01 -41.34
CA GLY A 107 4.88 -3.66 -39.97
C GLY A 107 5.88 -2.74 -39.28
N ASN A 108 5.65 -2.39 -38.01
CA ASN A 108 6.60 -1.62 -37.21
C ASN A 108 7.64 -2.54 -36.55
N VAL A 109 8.73 -1.99 -36.01
CA VAL A 109 9.78 -2.81 -35.35
C VAL A 109 9.20 -3.66 -34.21
N GLU A 110 8.25 -3.12 -33.46
CA GLU A 110 7.56 -3.83 -32.38
C GLU A 110 6.77 -5.04 -32.91
N ASP A 111 6.08 -4.89 -34.05
CA ASP A 111 5.34 -5.97 -34.72
C ASP A 111 6.29 -7.08 -35.21
N ILE A 112 7.44 -6.69 -35.77
CA ILE A 112 8.46 -7.64 -36.28
C ILE A 112 9.05 -8.46 -35.14
N VAL A 113 9.44 -7.80 -34.05
CA VAL A 113 10.00 -8.47 -32.86
C VAL A 113 8.95 -9.38 -32.22
N THR A 114 7.71 -8.92 -32.15
CA THR A 114 6.56 -9.70 -31.63
C THR A 114 6.31 -10.93 -32.51
N ALA A 115 6.32 -10.78 -33.83
CA ALA A 115 6.14 -11.87 -34.79
C ALA A 115 7.22 -12.95 -34.66
N ILE A 116 8.49 -12.54 -34.56
CA ILE A 116 9.61 -13.46 -34.37
C ILE A 116 9.48 -14.22 -33.04
N ASN A 117 9.09 -13.53 -31.97
CA ASN A 117 8.90 -14.16 -30.66
C ASN A 117 7.69 -15.11 -30.65
N HIS A 118 6.59 -14.75 -31.30
CA HIS A 118 5.41 -15.59 -31.46
C HIS A 118 5.72 -16.86 -32.26
N ALA A 119 6.42 -16.73 -33.38
CA ALA A 119 6.86 -17.87 -34.18
C ALA A 119 7.77 -18.82 -33.39
N ARG A 120 8.75 -18.29 -32.64
CA ARG A 120 9.62 -19.09 -31.76
C ARG A 120 8.85 -19.81 -30.65
N ARG A 121 7.89 -19.12 -30.00
CA ARG A 121 7.01 -19.73 -28.99
C ARG A 121 6.14 -20.84 -29.58
N ALA A 122 5.76 -20.74 -30.84
CA ALA A 122 4.98 -21.73 -31.57
C ALA A 122 5.81 -22.87 -32.16
N GLY A 123 7.09 -23.00 -31.79
CA GLY A 123 7.97 -24.08 -32.28
C GLY A 123 8.36 -23.93 -33.76
N VAL A 124 8.11 -22.78 -34.38
CA VAL A 124 8.51 -22.48 -35.74
C VAL A 124 9.99 -22.10 -35.72
N HIS A 125 10.81 -22.77 -36.55
CA HIS A 125 12.22 -22.38 -36.69
C HIS A 125 12.32 -21.03 -37.38
N VAL A 126 12.91 -20.04 -36.69
CA VAL A 126 13.15 -18.70 -37.23
C VAL A 126 14.64 -18.39 -37.22
N GLU A 127 15.20 -18.15 -38.40
CA GLU A 127 16.57 -17.68 -38.59
C GLU A 127 16.55 -16.31 -39.26
N ILE A 128 17.26 -15.34 -38.67
CA ILE A 128 17.40 -14.01 -39.26
C ILE A 128 18.60 -14.07 -40.20
N LEU A 129 18.35 -14.05 -41.50
CA LEU A 129 19.39 -14.13 -42.53
C LEU A 129 20.12 -12.80 -42.69
N GLU A 130 19.37 -11.69 -42.64
CA GLU A 130 19.91 -10.35 -42.85
C GLU A 130 19.01 -9.30 -42.19
N HIS A 131 19.62 -8.27 -41.59
CA HIS A 131 18.92 -7.07 -41.11
C HIS A 131 19.65 -5.84 -41.64
N ASP A 132 19.01 -5.10 -42.55
CA ASP A 132 19.55 -3.87 -43.12
C ASP A 132 18.93 -2.66 -42.39
N PRO A 133 19.65 -2.05 -41.42
CA PRO A 133 19.15 -0.88 -40.70
C PRO A 133 19.02 0.36 -41.60
N ASN A 134 19.70 0.42 -42.75
CA ASN A 134 19.64 1.55 -43.67
C ASN A 134 18.45 1.45 -44.63
N HIS A 135 18.01 0.23 -44.96
CA HIS A 135 16.86 -0.01 -45.84
C HIS A 135 15.61 -0.48 -45.08
N ARG A 136 15.70 -0.54 -43.75
CA ARG A 136 14.61 -0.90 -42.83
C ARG A 136 13.95 -2.23 -43.22
N GLY A 137 14.76 -3.19 -43.64
CA GLY A 137 14.34 -4.49 -44.15
C GLY A 137 14.95 -5.64 -43.36
N TRP A 138 14.14 -6.66 -43.09
CA TRP A 138 14.53 -7.90 -42.44
C TRP A 138 14.35 -9.03 -43.44
N ARG A 139 15.35 -9.89 -43.58
CA ARG A 139 15.27 -11.12 -44.37
C ARG A 139 15.36 -12.27 -43.38
N ILE A 140 14.29 -13.04 -43.26
CA ILE A 140 14.20 -14.13 -42.29
C ILE A 140 13.79 -15.43 -42.98
N ASN A 141 14.38 -16.54 -42.54
CA ASN A 141 13.96 -17.88 -42.90
C ASN A 141 12.98 -18.37 -41.83
N LEU A 142 11.74 -18.60 -42.23
CA LEU A 142 10.64 -19.06 -41.38
C LEU A 142 10.28 -20.49 -41.79
N ASN A 143 10.81 -21.48 -41.06
CA ASN A 143 10.59 -22.91 -41.29
C ASN A 143 10.91 -23.38 -42.72
N GLY A 144 12.04 -22.90 -43.28
CA GLY A 144 12.51 -23.24 -44.62
C GLY A 144 12.00 -22.32 -45.73
N GLU A 145 11.09 -21.38 -45.43
CA GLU A 145 10.63 -20.36 -46.37
C GLU A 145 11.29 -19.00 -46.04
N GLU A 146 12.04 -18.45 -47.00
CA GLU A 146 12.60 -17.10 -46.89
C GLU A 146 11.51 -16.04 -47.12
N ILE A 147 11.36 -15.13 -46.17
CA ILE A 147 10.46 -13.98 -46.24
C ILE A 147 11.19 -12.68 -45.93
N ILE A 148 10.68 -11.59 -46.48
CA ILE A 148 11.20 -10.24 -46.31
C ILE A 148 10.18 -9.44 -45.52
N ILE A 149 10.59 -8.74 -44.48
CA ILE A 149 9.74 -7.84 -43.69
C ILE A 149 10.28 -6.42 -43.77
N ARG A 150 9.47 -5.48 -44.25
CA ARG A 150 9.83 -4.07 -44.39
C ARG A 150 9.17 -3.24 -43.28
N GLN A 151 9.93 -2.35 -42.67
CA GLN A 151 9.42 -1.44 -41.64
C GLN A 151 8.55 -0.33 -42.27
N ARG A 152 7.42 0.03 -41.65
CA ARG A 152 6.69 1.25 -42.04
C ARG A 152 7.53 2.50 -41.72
N ALA A 153 7.42 3.53 -42.56
CA ALA A 153 8.05 4.82 -42.28
C ALA A 153 7.22 5.59 -41.24
N ASP A 154 7.82 5.92 -40.09
CA ASP A 154 7.21 6.80 -39.08
C ASP A 154 7.00 8.23 -39.61
N GLU A 155 5.89 8.47 -40.30
CA GLU A 155 5.42 9.81 -40.65
C GLU A 155 4.37 10.29 -39.64
N ALA A 156 4.79 10.67 -38.43
CA ALA A 156 4.10 11.69 -37.61
C ALA A 156 4.77 11.89 -36.24
N ARG A 157 5.81 12.73 -36.18
CA ARG A 157 6.19 13.52 -34.98
C ARG A 157 7.25 14.58 -35.31
N ARG A 158 6.93 15.49 -36.23
CA ARG A 158 7.67 16.76 -36.36
C ARG A 158 6.97 17.82 -35.50
N LYS A 159 7.51 18.11 -34.31
CA LYS A 159 7.24 19.38 -33.61
C LYS A 159 8.04 20.50 -34.29
N PRO A 160 7.45 21.68 -34.57
CA PRO A 160 8.22 22.83 -35.04
C PRO A 160 9.01 23.46 -33.87
N GLY A 161 10.30 23.72 -34.11
CA GLY A 161 11.21 24.30 -33.14
C GLY A 161 10.92 25.76 -32.80
N LYS A 162 11.34 26.17 -31.59
CA LYS A 162 11.55 27.57 -31.22
C LYS A 162 13.00 27.75 -30.73
N PRO A 163 13.57 28.96 -30.88
CA PRO A 163 15.01 29.19 -30.93
C PRO A 163 15.64 29.32 -29.54
N HIS A 164 16.88 28.86 -29.43
CA HIS A 164 17.75 29.00 -28.27
C HIS A 164 18.20 30.46 -28.09
N GLY A 165 17.92 31.03 -26.91
CA GLY A 165 18.73 32.09 -26.31
C GLY A 165 19.80 31.48 -25.41
N GLU A 166 20.99 32.07 -25.42
CA GLU A 166 22.21 31.65 -24.73
C GLU A 166 22.13 31.63 -23.18
N PRO A 167 23.02 30.89 -22.51
CA PRO A 167 22.89 30.54 -21.09
C PRO A 167 23.54 31.57 -20.16
N ALA A 168 22.80 31.99 -19.13
CA ALA A 168 23.39 32.64 -17.97
C ALA A 168 23.89 31.59 -16.97
N HIS A 169 25.15 31.74 -16.57
CA HIS A 169 25.87 30.97 -15.56
C HIS A 169 25.02 30.61 -14.32
N LEU A 170 24.95 29.32 -13.98
CA LEU A 170 24.46 28.87 -12.68
C LEU A 170 25.57 28.09 -11.96
N ALA A 171 26.05 28.72 -10.90
CA ALA A 171 26.98 28.17 -9.93
C ALA A 171 26.44 26.87 -9.31
N SER A 172 27.35 25.94 -9.06
CA SER A 172 27.18 24.70 -8.34
C SER A 172 26.43 24.91 -7.02
N ARG A 173 25.21 24.36 -6.92
CA ARG A 173 24.48 24.26 -5.65
C ARG A 173 24.98 23.04 -4.88
N PRO A 174 25.44 23.18 -3.62
CA PRO A 174 25.76 22.03 -2.80
C PRO A 174 24.48 21.27 -2.45
N THR A 175 24.56 19.95 -2.56
CA THR A 175 23.65 18.98 -1.95
C THR A 175 23.65 19.07 -0.43
N LEU A 176 22.68 18.40 0.21
CA LEU A 176 22.50 18.06 1.64
C LEU A 176 21.30 18.77 2.28
N GLU A 177 20.53 18.21 3.22
CA GLU A 177 20.15 16.84 3.66
C GLU A 177 19.31 17.08 4.94
N LYS A 178 17.99 16.78 4.95
CA LYS A 178 17.12 16.38 6.10
C LYS A 178 15.63 16.66 5.82
N ALA A 179 14.80 15.92 6.57
CA ALA A 179 13.39 15.60 6.32
C ALA A 179 12.41 16.77 6.55
N LEU A 180 11.26 16.67 5.89
CA LEU A 180 10.07 17.52 5.99
C LEU A 180 9.02 16.91 6.96
N GLU A 181 9.43 15.95 7.79
CA GLU A 181 8.84 15.71 9.11
C GLU A 181 9.84 16.34 10.10
N THR A 182 9.36 17.27 10.91
CA THR A 182 10.18 17.99 11.89
C THR A 182 10.03 17.33 13.25
N ARG A 183 11.08 17.41 14.06
CA ARG A 183 11.12 16.72 15.36
C ARG A 183 11.88 17.56 16.37
N ALA A 184 11.18 18.02 17.38
CA ALA A 184 11.78 18.46 18.61
C ALA A 184 12.33 17.24 19.36
N GLU A 185 13.61 16.94 19.16
CA GLU A 185 14.32 15.92 19.94
C GLU A 185 14.69 16.43 21.34
N MET A 186 14.95 15.51 22.26
CA MET A 186 15.44 15.86 23.60
C MET A 186 16.72 16.71 23.56
N VAL A 187 16.93 17.51 24.60
CA VAL A 187 18.20 18.21 24.83
C VAL A 187 19.02 17.45 25.87
N PRO A 188 20.20 16.89 25.51
CA PRO A 188 21.07 16.20 26.46
C PRO A 188 21.41 17.07 27.67
N GLY A 189 21.30 16.50 28.87
CA GLY A 189 21.57 17.23 30.13
C GLY A 189 20.39 18.06 30.64
N SER A 190 19.31 18.18 29.86
CA SER A 190 18.12 18.95 30.21
C SER A 190 16.94 18.05 30.61
N THR A 191 15.91 18.60 31.26
CA THR A 191 14.64 17.88 31.53
C THR A 191 13.69 17.85 30.32
N PHE A 192 14.04 18.51 29.21
CA PHE A 192 13.28 18.53 27.95
C PHE A 192 13.49 17.22 27.19
N ARG A 193 12.60 16.26 27.45
CA ARG A 193 12.67 14.91 26.88
C ARG A 193 11.29 14.26 26.78
N GLY A 194 11.12 13.39 25.79
CA GLY A 194 9.84 12.76 25.49
C GLY A 194 9.37 11.74 26.53
N ARG A 195 10.25 11.21 27.39
CA ARG A 195 9.91 10.23 28.45
C ARG A 195 10.19 10.76 29.85
N SER A 196 9.36 11.67 30.33
CA SER A 196 9.40 12.09 31.74
C SER A 196 8.59 11.11 32.59
N SER A 197 9.13 10.69 33.74
CA SER A 197 8.45 9.76 34.64
C SER A 197 7.27 10.46 35.34
N GLY A 198 6.08 10.41 34.73
CA GLY A 198 4.85 10.34 35.52
C GLY A 198 3.71 11.33 35.26
N ASN A 199 3.79 12.30 34.34
CA ASN A 199 2.65 13.20 34.07
C ASN A 199 2.26 13.20 32.59
N VAL A 200 1.02 12.76 32.31
CA VAL A 200 0.44 12.84 30.98
C VAL A 200 0.08 14.29 30.67
N VAL A 201 0.56 14.85 29.57
CA VAL A 201 0.14 16.20 29.12
C VAL A 201 -1.36 16.18 28.81
N PRO A 202 -2.19 16.96 29.51
CA PRO A 202 -3.59 17.10 29.11
C PRO A 202 -3.69 17.82 27.76
N LEU A 203 -4.53 17.33 26.86
CA LEU A 203 -4.77 17.96 25.55
C LEU A 203 -5.18 19.43 25.69
N ALA A 204 -5.94 19.77 26.74
CA ALA A 204 -6.32 21.16 27.06
C ALA A 204 -5.11 22.06 27.35
N THR A 205 -4.09 21.54 28.05
CA THR A 205 -2.83 22.26 28.31
C THR A 205 -2.10 22.51 27.01
N ALA A 206 -2.04 21.52 26.12
CA ALA A 206 -1.44 21.67 24.80
C ALA A 206 -2.17 22.72 23.95
N HIS A 207 -3.51 22.73 23.96
CA HIS A 207 -4.31 23.72 23.23
C HIS A 207 -4.04 25.14 23.73
N ALA A 208 -4.05 25.36 25.05
CA ALA A 208 -3.75 26.66 25.64
C ALA A 208 -2.34 27.15 25.25
N ALA A 209 -1.37 26.24 25.29
CA ALA A 209 0.01 26.50 24.89
C ALA A 209 0.12 26.89 23.40
N LEU A 210 -0.59 26.20 22.50
CA LEU A 210 -0.60 26.54 21.08
C LEU A 210 -1.14 27.94 20.84
N GLU A 211 -2.26 28.29 21.46
CA GLU A 211 -2.82 29.62 21.32
C GLU A 211 -1.91 30.70 21.90
N GLU A 212 -1.29 30.45 23.06
CA GLU A 212 -0.33 31.36 23.69
C GLU A 212 0.86 31.62 22.77
N VAL A 213 1.53 30.55 22.31
CA VAL A 213 2.70 30.67 21.43
C VAL A 213 2.34 31.32 20.10
N LEU A 214 1.17 31.06 19.52
CA LEU A 214 0.74 31.73 18.28
C LEU A 214 0.40 33.21 18.50
N ARG A 215 -0.18 33.59 19.65
CA ARG A 215 -0.51 35.00 19.97
C ARG A 215 0.72 35.87 20.20
N THR A 216 1.79 35.31 20.76
CA THR A 216 3.04 36.06 20.96
C THR A 216 3.79 36.31 19.64
N ARG A 217 3.43 35.59 18.56
CA ARG A 217 4.02 35.81 17.25
C ARG A 217 3.47 37.05 16.56
N GLY A 218 4.38 37.94 16.18
CA GLY A 218 4.04 39.18 15.47
C GLY A 218 3.48 39.00 14.06
N ASP A 219 3.57 37.81 13.46
CA ASP A 219 3.13 37.49 12.10
C ASP A 219 1.76 36.79 12.02
N VAL A 220 1.12 36.46 13.15
CA VAL A 220 -0.23 35.89 13.21
C VAL A 220 -1.27 37.02 13.36
N GLU A 221 -2.34 36.97 12.57
CA GLU A 221 -3.46 37.92 12.60
C GLU A 221 -4.62 37.41 13.45
N SER A 222 -5.05 36.16 13.23
CA SER A 222 -6.14 35.52 13.97
C SER A 222 -5.95 34.01 14.09
N ILE A 223 -6.59 33.44 15.11
CA ILE A 223 -6.64 31.99 15.37
C ILE A 223 -8.10 31.65 15.63
N GLU A 224 -8.65 30.69 14.90
CA GLU A 224 -10.05 30.30 14.99
C GLU A 224 -10.18 28.77 15.05
N GLN A 225 -10.96 28.24 15.99
CA GLN A 225 -11.22 26.81 16.07
C GLN A 225 -12.15 26.35 14.93
N VAL A 226 -11.90 25.16 14.39
CA VAL A 226 -12.76 24.53 13.38
C VAL A 226 -14.11 24.15 14.01
N ASP A 227 -15.21 24.42 13.30
CA ASP A 227 -16.55 24.16 13.80
C ASP A 227 -16.92 22.68 13.74
N GLN A 228 -16.89 21.99 14.88
CA GLN A 228 -17.30 20.59 14.98
C GLN A 228 -18.76 20.35 14.57
N ALA A 229 -19.66 21.33 14.69
CA ALA A 229 -21.07 21.15 14.35
C ALA A 229 -21.31 20.90 12.86
N ARG A 230 -20.32 21.21 12.01
CA ARG A 230 -20.36 20.97 10.55
C ARG A 230 -20.10 19.51 10.17
N TYR A 231 -19.67 18.68 11.12
CA TYR A 231 -19.31 17.28 10.88
C TYR A 231 -20.37 16.32 11.44
N THR A 232 -20.71 15.29 10.66
CA THR A 232 -21.73 14.29 11.04
C THR A 232 -21.14 13.11 11.79
N LYS A 233 -19.89 12.73 11.51
CA LYS A 233 -19.19 11.62 12.18
C LYS A 233 -18.54 12.06 13.48
N ALA A 234 -18.64 11.24 14.53
CA ALA A 234 -18.08 11.55 15.84
C ALA A 234 -16.56 11.80 15.81
N GLU A 235 -15.82 10.97 15.07
CA GLU A 235 -14.36 11.12 14.89
C GLU A 235 -14.00 12.44 14.20
N ASP A 236 -14.77 12.86 13.19
CA ASP A 236 -14.57 14.14 12.51
C ASP A 236 -14.83 15.33 13.44
N ARG A 237 -15.83 15.22 14.32
CA ARG A 237 -16.09 16.23 15.36
C ARG A 237 -14.93 16.34 16.33
N GLU A 238 -14.41 15.21 16.82
CA GLU A 238 -13.25 15.19 17.70
C GLU A 238 -12.03 15.84 17.03
N ARG A 239 -11.73 15.50 15.78
CA ARG A 239 -10.66 16.16 15.00
C ARG A 239 -10.88 17.66 14.85
N ALA A 240 -12.11 18.09 14.58
CA ALA A 240 -12.43 19.51 14.47
C ALA A 240 -12.13 20.26 15.78
N THR A 241 -12.40 19.67 16.95
CA THR A 241 -12.06 20.29 18.24
C THR A 241 -10.55 20.45 18.47
N GLN A 242 -9.73 19.64 17.79
CA GLN A 242 -8.26 19.68 17.86
C GLN A 242 -7.63 20.60 16.82
N THR A 243 -8.43 21.20 15.93
CA THR A 243 -7.93 21.89 14.74
C THR A 243 -8.22 23.38 14.77
N TYR A 244 -7.21 24.18 14.44
CA TYR A 244 -7.27 25.63 14.37
C TYR A 244 -6.98 26.11 12.94
N VAL A 245 -7.74 27.09 12.47
CA VAL A 245 -7.40 27.92 11.31
C VAL A 245 -6.54 29.09 11.81
N VAL A 246 -5.33 29.19 11.29
CA VAL A 246 -4.39 30.27 11.60
C VAL A 246 -4.32 31.20 10.39
N THR A 247 -4.65 32.48 10.61
CA THR A 247 -4.54 33.53 9.60
C THR A 247 -3.22 34.28 9.81
N MET A 248 -2.39 34.30 8.77
CA MET A 248 -1.11 35.01 8.77
C MET A 248 -1.30 36.44 8.29
N LYS A 249 -0.58 37.38 8.90
CA LYS A 249 -0.55 38.78 8.45
C LYS A 249 -0.03 38.84 7.00
N PRO A 250 -0.66 39.64 6.13
CA PRO A 250 -0.24 39.75 4.75
C PRO A 250 1.13 40.40 4.63
N ILE A 251 2.01 39.81 3.81
CA ILE A 251 3.31 40.38 3.47
C ILE A 251 3.16 41.16 2.16
N GLY A 252 3.47 42.46 2.17
CA GLY A 252 3.55 43.27 0.94
C GLY A 252 2.21 43.52 0.22
N GLY A 253 1.08 43.54 0.93
CA GLY A 253 -0.25 43.82 0.35
C GLY A 253 -0.94 42.63 -0.33
N ALA A 254 -0.40 41.42 -0.18
CA ALA A 254 -1.06 40.18 -0.61
C ALA A 254 -2.32 39.88 0.22
N GLN A 255 -3.16 38.96 -0.25
CA GLN A 255 -4.27 38.42 0.55
C GLN A 255 -3.71 37.66 1.78
N PRO A 256 -4.39 37.72 2.95
CA PRO A 256 -3.97 36.98 4.13
C PRO A 256 -3.96 35.48 3.84
N GLU A 257 -2.83 34.84 4.11
CA GLU A 257 -2.65 33.41 3.91
C GLU A 257 -3.18 32.65 5.13
N ARG A 258 -3.97 31.60 4.91
CA ARG A 258 -4.56 30.80 5.98
C ARG A 258 -4.08 29.37 5.91
N LEU A 259 -3.86 28.74 7.07
CA LEU A 259 -3.45 27.35 7.19
C LEU A 259 -4.21 26.67 8.34
N THR A 260 -4.19 25.34 8.39
CA THR A 260 -4.73 24.60 9.55
C THR A 260 -3.64 23.92 10.36
N ILE A 261 -3.70 24.04 11.68
CA ILE A 261 -2.87 23.28 12.61
C ILE A 261 -3.79 22.43 13.48
N ARG A 262 -3.62 21.11 13.40
CA ARG A 262 -4.21 20.17 14.35
C ARG A 262 -3.19 19.85 15.44
N LEU A 263 -3.59 19.93 16.70
CA LEU A 263 -2.74 19.57 17.83
C LEU A 263 -3.21 18.26 18.45
N VAL A 264 -2.31 17.30 18.57
CA VAL A 264 -2.59 16.00 19.20
C VAL A 264 -1.54 15.69 20.25
N VAL A 265 -1.95 14.93 21.27
CA VAL A 265 -1.06 14.42 22.32
C VAL A 265 -1.10 12.90 22.26
N GLY A 266 0.07 12.26 22.17
CA GLY A 266 0.16 10.81 22.06
C GLY A 266 1.61 10.31 22.09
N PRO A 267 1.81 9.00 22.17
CA PRO A 267 3.14 8.40 22.26
C PRO A 267 3.99 8.72 21.03
N LEU A 268 5.23 9.13 21.29
CA LEU A 268 6.28 9.34 20.30
C LEU A 268 7.44 8.38 20.57
N GLU A 269 8.15 7.99 19.50
CA GLU A 269 9.27 7.06 19.64
C GLU A 269 10.45 7.66 20.41
N GLY A 270 11.21 6.81 21.09
CA GLY A 270 12.48 7.24 21.71
C GLY A 270 12.33 8.40 22.70
N GLN A 271 13.10 9.47 22.50
CA GLN A 271 13.09 10.67 23.35
C GLN A 271 12.50 11.90 22.64
N THR A 272 11.84 11.69 21.50
CA THR A 272 11.21 12.74 20.73
C THR A 272 10.12 13.41 21.58
N VAL A 273 10.18 14.73 21.66
CA VAL A 273 9.30 15.56 22.49
C VAL A 273 8.07 15.99 21.71
N ALA A 274 8.27 16.37 20.46
CA ALA A 274 7.22 16.71 19.52
C ALA A 274 7.65 16.32 18.11
N ARG A 275 6.67 16.23 17.22
CA ARG A 275 6.89 16.17 15.78
C ARG A 275 5.83 16.94 15.04
N THR A 276 6.16 17.43 13.85
CA THR A 276 5.16 17.98 12.93
C THR A 276 5.07 17.16 11.66
N ILE A 277 3.85 16.71 11.35
CA ILE A 277 3.49 16.14 10.07
C ILE A 277 3.00 17.28 9.19
N LEU A 278 3.76 17.56 8.14
CA LEU A 278 3.48 18.66 7.23
C LEU A 278 2.59 18.19 6.07
N ASN A 279 1.76 19.10 5.54
CA ASN A 279 1.14 18.96 4.22
C ASN A 279 0.90 20.34 3.56
N PRO A 280 1.95 21.01 3.05
CA PRO A 280 1.90 22.39 2.56
C PRO A 280 1.13 22.53 1.24
N THR A 281 0.99 21.45 0.46
CA THR A 281 0.25 21.43 -0.81
C THR A 281 -1.25 21.41 -0.61
N GLN A 282 -1.72 20.89 0.53
CA GLN A 282 -3.12 20.66 0.76
C GLN A 282 -3.89 21.98 0.77
N GLN A 283 -4.87 22.08 -0.10
CA GLN A 283 -5.78 23.21 -0.20
C GLN A 283 -7.20 22.75 0.08
N GLY A 284 -8.06 23.68 0.48
CA GLY A 284 -9.48 23.41 0.64
C GLY A 284 -10.13 24.47 1.50
N TYR A 285 -11.33 24.17 1.98
CA TYR A 285 -12.03 25.02 2.93
C TYR A 285 -12.03 24.39 4.32
N SER A 286 -12.00 25.24 5.35
CA SER A 286 -12.14 24.84 6.76
C SER A 286 -13.16 25.74 7.44
N PRO A 287 -14.31 25.21 7.90
CA PRO A 287 -15.33 26.01 8.55
C PRO A 287 -14.90 26.37 9.97
N THR A 288 -15.09 27.63 10.37
CA THR A 288 -14.80 28.09 11.74
C THR A 288 -16.09 28.47 12.47
N VAL A 289 -16.05 28.41 13.80
CA VAL A 289 -17.20 28.70 14.68
C VAL A 289 -17.81 30.09 14.39
N ASN A 290 -16.98 31.06 14.01
CA ASN A 290 -17.42 32.43 13.72
C ASN A 290 -18.20 32.59 12.41
N GLN A 291 -18.28 31.55 11.55
CA GLN A 291 -19.01 31.57 10.28
C GLN A 291 -20.38 30.85 10.34
N GLN A 292 -20.90 30.56 11.54
CA GLN A 292 -22.14 29.79 11.72
C GLN A 292 -23.40 30.37 11.04
N ASN A 293 -23.40 31.65 10.64
CA ASN A 293 -24.61 32.36 10.17
C ASN A 293 -24.62 32.76 8.68
N GLN A 294 -23.71 32.26 7.84
CA GLN A 294 -23.76 32.53 6.39
C GLN A 294 -24.17 31.28 5.59
N PRO A 295 -25.41 31.22 5.05
CA PRO A 295 -25.82 30.16 4.13
C PRO A 295 -24.93 30.19 2.87
N GLY A 296 -24.31 29.06 2.53
CA GLY A 296 -23.51 28.90 1.31
C GLY A 296 -22.00 29.12 1.44
N THR A 297 -21.45 29.43 2.63
CA THR A 297 -20.01 29.55 2.83
C THR A 297 -19.37 28.21 3.23
N TYR A 298 -18.42 27.72 2.44
CA TYR A 298 -17.68 26.47 2.69
C TYR A 298 -16.62 26.57 3.81
N GLY A 299 -16.41 27.76 4.39
CA GLY A 299 -15.36 28.02 5.38
C GLY A 299 -14.27 28.97 4.86
N HIS A 300 -13.16 29.06 5.59
CA HIS A 300 -11.97 29.75 5.12
C HIS A 300 -11.22 28.90 4.08
N LYS A 301 -10.85 29.50 2.94
CA LYS A 301 -9.89 28.88 2.03
C LYS A 301 -8.53 28.79 2.72
N VAL A 302 -8.03 27.58 2.92
CA VAL A 302 -6.75 27.28 3.57
C VAL A 302 -5.75 26.71 2.56
N LYS A 303 -4.47 26.97 2.81
CA LYS A 303 -3.32 26.45 2.06
C LYS A 303 -2.27 25.97 3.08
N GLY A 304 -2.07 24.66 3.07
CA GLY A 304 -1.27 23.94 4.06
C GLY A 304 -2.12 23.43 5.21
N ARG A 305 -2.01 22.14 5.50
CA ARG A 305 -2.50 21.52 6.73
C ARG A 305 -1.35 20.85 7.46
N TYR A 306 -1.38 20.92 8.78
CA TYR A 306 -0.27 20.51 9.62
C TYR A 306 -0.81 19.82 10.85
N VAL A 307 -0.09 18.80 11.33
CA VAL A 307 -0.38 18.13 12.61
C VAL A 307 0.85 18.25 13.49
N ILE A 308 0.72 18.93 14.62
CA ILE A 308 1.72 18.92 15.69
C ILE A 308 1.31 17.82 16.67
N GLN A 309 2.15 16.81 16.83
CA GLN A 309 1.99 15.79 17.85
C GLN A 309 3.00 16.03 18.97
N LEU A 310 2.51 16.17 20.20
CA LEU A 310 3.34 16.19 21.40
C LEU A 310 3.41 14.81 22.03
N SER A 311 4.57 14.48 22.62
CA SER A 311 4.68 13.28 23.47
C SER A 311 3.72 13.40 24.64
N ASP A 312 2.96 12.35 24.89
CA ASP A 312 2.12 12.25 26.07
C ASP A 312 2.91 12.02 27.36
N GLU A 313 4.21 11.76 27.27
CA GLU A 313 5.14 11.66 28.40
C GLU A 313 6.03 12.91 28.56
N LEU A 314 5.71 14.00 27.86
CA LEU A 314 6.37 15.30 28.03
C LEU A 314 5.98 15.94 29.36
N ASP A 315 6.94 16.53 30.09
CA ASP A 315 6.61 17.36 31.26
C ASP A 315 5.80 18.59 30.81
N ALA A 316 4.66 18.86 31.46
CA ALA A 316 3.78 19.99 31.16
C ALA A 316 4.53 21.33 31.08
N ALA A 317 5.61 21.51 31.86
CA ALA A 317 6.43 22.72 31.82
C ALA A 317 7.16 22.97 30.48
N HIS A 318 7.28 21.92 29.65
CA HIS A 318 7.99 21.96 28.36
C HIS A 318 7.05 22.03 27.15
N VAL A 319 5.73 22.02 27.37
CA VAL A 319 4.74 22.03 26.29
C VAL A 319 4.88 23.27 25.41
N ASN A 320 4.93 24.47 26.00
CA ASN A 320 5.09 25.73 25.25
C ASN A 320 6.42 25.75 24.47
N ARG A 321 7.50 25.28 25.09
CA ARG A 321 8.83 25.18 24.47
C ARG A 321 8.80 24.24 23.25
N ALA A 322 8.15 23.08 23.37
CA ALA A 322 8.01 22.12 22.27
C ALA A 322 7.18 22.67 21.11
N ILE A 323 6.05 23.33 21.41
CA ILE A 323 5.21 23.97 20.39
C ILE A 323 5.96 25.13 19.71
N ALA A 324 6.71 25.94 20.46
CA ALA A 324 7.51 27.03 19.90
C ALA A 324 8.56 26.52 18.91
N HIS A 325 9.22 25.40 19.25
CA HIS A 325 10.15 24.71 18.35
C HIS A 325 9.46 24.30 17.04
N GLU A 326 8.39 23.51 17.13
CA GLU A 326 7.68 22.97 15.97
C GLU A 326 7.08 24.05 15.07
N LEU A 327 6.53 25.12 15.66
CA LEU A 327 6.01 26.24 14.87
C LEU A 327 7.12 26.97 14.12
N ALA A 328 8.26 27.24 14.76
CA ALA A 328 9.38 27.90 14.10
C ALA A 328 9.92 27.08 12.92
N GLU A 329 10.03 25.76 13.09
CA GLU A 329 10.37 24.84 12.00
C GLU A 329 9.34 24.89 10.85
N LEU A 330 8.05 24.74 11.17
CA LEU A 330 6.94 24.76 10.21
C LEU A 330 6.97 26.03 9.35
N TYR A 331 7.13 27.19 9.97
CA TYR A 331 7.14 28.47 9.26
C TYR A 331 8.34 28.62 8.34
N GLU A 332 9.53 28.18 8.76
CA GLU A 332 10.71 28.23 7.89
C GLU A 332 10.55 27.27 6.71
N ILE A 333 10.06 26.05 6.94
CA ILE A 333 9.81 25.09 5.86
C ILE A 333 8.79 25.65 4.87
N ARG A 334 7.72 26.29 5.35
CA ARG A 334 6.74 26.96 4.49
C ARG A 334 7.38 28.08 3.66
N ARG A 335 8.25 28.90 4.27
CA ARG A 335 8.99 29.96 3.58
C ARG A 335 9.90 29.39 2.50
N LEU A 336 10.63 28.32 2.81
CA LEU A 336 11.52 27.62 1.88
C LEU A 336 10.73 26.99 0.72
N ASN A 337 9.62 26.30 1.00
CA ASN A 337 8.75 25.71 -0.02
C ASN A 337 8.17 26.78 -0.95
N THR A 338 7.70 27.91 -0.40
CA THR A 338 7.22 29.06 -1.19
C THR A 338 8.32 29.61 -2.10
N ALA A 339 9.56 29.64 -1.61
CA ALA A 339 10.73 30.06 -2.38
C ALA A 339 11.31 28.96 -3.29
N LYS A 340 10.73 27.75 -3.31
CA LYS A 340 11.27 26.56 -3.98
C LYS A 340 12.72 26.26 -3.59
N GLN A 341 13.03 26.43 -2.31
CA GLN A 341 14.34 26.19 -1.71
C GLN A 341 14.29 24.98 -0.80
N TYR A 342 15.40 24.27 -0.69
CA TYR A 342 15.55 23.18 0.26
C TYR A 342 16.17 23.68 1.57
N PRO A 343 15.79 23.09 2.72
CA PRO A 343 16.50 23.27 3.99
C PRO A 343 18.00 23.06 3.83
N GLY A 344 18.82 23.90 4.48
CA GLY A 344 20.25 23.66 4.60
C GLY A 344 20.58 22.67 5.71
N GLN A 345 21.85 22.24 5.78
CA GLN A 345 22.35 21.52 6.96
C GLN A 345 22.28 22.40 8.21
N ASP A 346 22.09 21.76 9.36
CA ASP A 346 22.20 22.39 10.67
C ASP A 346 23.54 23.11 10.80
N ALA A 347 23.49 24.36 11.25
CA ALA A 347 24.64 25.20 11.56
C ALA A 347 24.91 25.27 13.06
N LEU A 348 23.92 24.99 13.92
CA LEU A 348 24.01 25.16 15.37
C LEU A 348 24.26 23.85 16.11
N ARG A 349 25.32 23.11 15.75
CA ARG A 349 25.82 21.96 16.52
C ARG A 349 27.35 21.92 16.55
N PRO A 350 27.99 21.31 17.57
CA PRO A 350 29.42 21.04 17.54
C PRO A 350 29.80 20.24 16.28
N GLY A 351 30.76 20.74 15.50
CA GLY A 351 31.20 20.10 14.26
C GLY A 351 30.27 20.27 13.04
N ALA A 352 29.18 21.05 13.17
CA ALA A 352 28.30 21.40 12.07
C ALA A 352 29.07 22.09 10.93
N ARG A 353 28.68 21.78 9.69
CA ARG A 353 29.25 22.35 8.46
C ARG A 353 28.30 23.30 7.73
N GLY A 354 27.08 23.49 8.24
CA GLY A 354 26.09 24.39 7.68
C GLY A 354 26.55 25.86 7.76
N GLY A 355 26.46 26.57 6.64
CA GLY A 355 26.75 28.02 6.57
C GLY A 355 25.53 28.92 6.80
N ARG A 356 24.34 28.33 7.02
CA ARG A 356 23.06 29.03 7.23
C ARG A 356 22.22 28.22 8.22
N LEU A 357 21.35 28.91 8.96
CA LEU A 357 20.42 28.27 9.90
C LEU A 357 19.44 27.35 9.15
N SER A 358 19.30 26.11 9.61
CA SER A 358 18.28 25.16 9.18
C SER A 358 16.92 25.43 9.88
N PRO A 359 15.82 24.78 9.46
CA PRO A 359 14.58 24.77 10.22
C PRO A 359 14.76 24.30 11.66
N ASP A 360 15.43 23.17 11.92
CA ASP A 360 15.75 22.69 13.29
C ASP A 360 16.53 23.75 14.08
N ASP A 361 17.54 24.40 13.47
CA ASP A 361 18.26 25.49 14.14
C ASP A 361 17.30 26.61 14.58
N LEU A 362 16.36 27.00 13.72
CA LEU A 362 15.36 28.03 14.06
C LEU A 362 14.37 27.54 15.12
N GLY A 363 13.98 26.27 15.11
CA GLY A 363 13.25 25.61 16.19
C GLY A 363 13.98 25.74 17.53
N ARG A 364 15.28 25.44 17.54
CA ARG A 364 16.14 25.57 18.73
C ARG A 364 16.33 27.02 19.18
N LEU A 365 16.38 27.98 18.27
CA LEU A 365 16.39 29.40 18.64
C LEU A 365 15.05 29.87 19.22
N ALA A 366 13.93 29.31 18.77
CA ALA A 366 12.61 29.57 19.38
C ALA A 366 12.53 29.03 20.81
N GLU A 367 13.20 27.91 21.12
CA GLU A 367 13.34 27.45 22.50
C GLU A 367 14.16 28.43 23.37
N ILE A 368 15.22 29.05 22.82
CA ILE A 368 16.00 30.07 23.53
C ILE A 368 15.12 31.28 23.85
N HIS A 369 14.30 31.75 22.90
CA HIS A 369 13.33 32.83 23.12
C HIS A 369 12.42 32.53 24.31
N TRP A 370 11.80 31.35 24.28
CA TRP A 370 10.89 30.92 25.34
C TRP A 370 11.57 30.85 26.71
N LEU A 371 12.77 30.28 26.79
CA LEU A 371 13.53 30.18 28.03
C LEU A 371 14.01 31.55 28.54
N ALA A 372 14.33 32.48 27.63
CA ALA A 372 14.74 33.83 27.98
C ALA A 372 13.59 34.64 28.60
N GLU A 373 12.36 34.46 28.13
CA GLU A 373 11.17 35.03 28.76
C GLU A 373 10.97 34.46 30.17
N GLN A 374 11.10 33.15 30.35
CA GLN A 374 10.97 32.49 31.65
C GLN A 374 12.05 32.88 32.66
N LEU A 375 13.26 33.24 32.20
CA LEU A 375 14.32 33.78 33.06
C LEU A 375 13.93 35.12 33.71
N GLY A 376 13.10 35.92 33.03
CA GLY A 376 12.56 37.18 33.56
C GLY A 376 11.32 36.99 34.45
N SER A 377 10.87 35.76 34.67
CA SER A 377 9.68 35.47 35.49
C SER A 377 9.89 35.88 36.95
N PRO A 378 8.85 36.44 37.61
CA PRO A 378 8.89 36.69 39.04
C PRO A 378 8.88 35.40 39.88
N ASP A 379 8.55 34.25 39.30
CA ASP A 379 8.62 32.95 39.96
C ASP A 379 10.08 32.44 39.99
N PRO A 380 10.73 32.38 41.18
CA PRO A 380 12.12 31.96 41.28
C PRO A 380 12.35 30.50 40.87
N ALA A 381 11.36 29.62 41.03
CA ALA A 381 11.48 28.21 40.65
C ALA A 381 11.49 28.07 39.12
N LEU A 382 10.59 28.80 38.44
CA LEU A 382 10.56 28.86 36.98
C LEU A 382 11.84 29.47 36.41
N ALA A 383 12.31 30.60 36.96
CA ALA A 383 13.54 31.23 36.52
C ALA A 383 14.78 30.33 36.74
N THR A 384 14.85 29.61 37.86
CA THR A 384 15.94 28.66 38.14
C THR A 384 15.93 27.49 37.15
N ARG A 385 14.75 26.91 36.88
CA ARG A 385 14.60 25.85 35.87
C ARG A 385 15.01 26.35 34.49
N ALA A 386 14.50 27.51 34.07
CA ALA A 386 14.82 28.11 32.78
C ALA A 386 16.33 28.34 32.61
N ARG A 387 17.03 28.72 33.69
CA ARG A 387 18.49 28.87 33.72
C ARG A 387 19.22 27.56 33.42
N SER A 388 18.88 26.48 34.10
CA SER A 388 19.47 25.16 33.85
C SER A 388 19.15 24.63 32.44
N GLU A 389 17.91 24.80 31.99
CA GLU A 389 17.45 24.38 30.67
C GLU A 389 18.15 25.14 29.53
N LEU A 390 18.31 26.47 29.69
CA LEU A 390 19.01 27.31 28.71
C LEU A 390 20.49 26.94 28.64
N ALA A 391 21.14 26.69 29.77
CA ALA A 391 22.55 26.27 29.80
C ALA A 391 22.76 24.96 29.04
N ALA A 392 21.87 23.97 29.22
CA ALA A 392 21.91 22.69 28.51
C ALA A 392 21.69 22.87 27.00
N LEU A 393 20.72 23.70 26.59
CA LEU A 393 20.44 23.98 25.19
C LEU A 393 21.61 24.71 24.49
N VAL A 394 22.15 25.76 25.12
CA VAL A 394 23.32 26.51 24.61
C VAL A 394 24.54 25.60 24.47
N ASP A 395 24.72 24.67 25.40
CA ASP A 395 25.77 23.66 25.31
C ASP A 395 25.55 22.67 24.16
N HIS A 396 24.33 22.14 24.05
CA HIS A 396 23.93 21.19 22.99
C HIS A 396 24.12 21.78 21.59
N LEU A 397 23.78 23.05 21.39
CA LEU A 397 23.94 23.76 20.12
C LEU A 397 25.40 24.13 19.81
N GLY A 398 26.33 23.83 20.72
CA GLY A 398 27.73 24.21 20.59
C GLY A 398 27.93 25.72 20.64
N LEU A 399 27.03 26.46 21.31
CA LEU A 399 27.08 27.92 21.47
C LEU A 399 27.83 28.34 22.75
N SER A 400 28.14 27.42 23.65
CA SER A 400 29.02 27.68 24.81
C SER A 400 30.48 27.91 24.39
N ASP A 401 31.20 28.76 25.13
CA ASP A 401 32.61 29.11 24.87
C ASP A 401 33.58 27.92 24.90
N ARG A 402 33.18 26.79 25.49
CA ARG A 402 34.01 25.57 25.49
C ARG A 402 34.10 24.86 24.14
N HIS A 403 33.18 25.14 23.21
CA HIS A 403 33.11 24.43 21.93
C HIS A 403 33.88 25.17 20.82
N PRO A 404 34.73 24.48 20.05
CA PRO A 404 35.40 25.08 18.89
C PRO A 404 34.39 25.67 17.89
N GLY A 405 34.62 26.92 17.46
CA GLY A 405 33.77 27.62 16.49
C GLY A 405 32.48 28.23 17.08
N ALA A 406 32.30 28.22 18.42
CA ALA A 406 31.08 28.74 19.06
C ALA A 406 30.80 30.21 18.75
N ALA A 407 31.84 31.06 18.65
CA ALA A 407 31.68 32.48 18.34
C ALA A 407 30.98 32.70 16.99
N ALA A 408 31.40 32.00 15.93
CA ALA A 408 30.77 32.11 14.61
C ALA A 408 29.32 31.61 14.61
N ARG A 409 29.03 30.50 15.31
CA ARG A 409 27.66 29.99 15.47
C ARG A 409 26.77 30.97 16.24
N ARG A 410 27.29 31.62 17.29
CA ARG A 410 26.56 32.67 18.03
C ARG A 410 26.25 33.87 17.15
N GLU A 411 27.18 34.33 16.32
CA GLU A 411 26.91 35.43 15.40
C GLU A 411 25.80 35.10 14.38
N LEU A 412 25.72 33.85 13.92
CA LEU A 412 24.58 33.37 13.12
C LEU A 412 23.28 33.38 13.93
N ALA A 413 23.29 32.84 15.15
CA ALA A 413 22.12 32.78 16.03
C ALA A 413 21.57 34.17 16.36
N LYS A 414 22.44 35.12 16.73
CA LYS A 414 22.07 36.49 17.15
C LYS A 414 21.24 37.23 16.10
N GLN A 415 21.46 36.96 14.81
CA GLN A 415 20.70 37.59 13.72
C GLN A 415 19.20 37.28 13.77
N ARG A 416 18.79 36.22 14.49
CA ARG A 416 17.40 35.78 14.63
C ARG A 416 16.85 35.91 16.05
N LEU A 417 17.67 36.35 17.01
CA LEU A 417 17.26 36.61 18.39
C LEU A 417 16.96 38.10 18.60
N ASP A 418 15.82 38.40 19.21
CA ASP A 418 15.49 39.66 19.87
C ASP A 418 16.48 40.01 21.01
N PRO A 419 16.45 41.25 21.55
CA PRO A 419 17.40 41.69 22.56
C PRO A 419 17.41 40.85 23.85
N THR A 420 16.25 40.39 24.32
CA THR A 420 16.11 39.63 25.57
C THR A 420 16.77 38.26 25.44
N ALA A 421 16.45 37.54 24.38
CA ALA A 421 17.05 36.24 24.09
C ALA A 421 18.55 36.34 23.76
N ARG A 422 18.96 37.45 23.12
CA ARG A 422 20.39 37.74 22.86
C ARG A 422 21.18 37.90 24.17
N ALA A 423 20.62 38.64 25.13
CA ALA A 423 21.25 38.83 26.44
C ALA A 423 21.34 37.51 27.21
N ALA A 424 20.24 36.74 27.26
CA ALA A 424 20.22 35.43 27.91
C ALA A 424 21.24 34.45 27.32
N LEU A 425 21.39 34.42 25.99
CA LEU A 425 22.43 33.63 25.31
C LEU A 425 23.84 34.06 25.71
N GLU A 426 24.11 35.36 25.80
CA GLU A 426 25.43 35.90 26.18
C GLU A 426 25.81 35.61 27.62
N GLU A 427 24.84 35.48 28.53
CA GLU A 427 25.08 35.01 29.89
C GLU A 427 25.31 33.49 29.91
N ALA A 428 24.42 32.73 29.26
CA ALA A 428 24.44 31.27 29.26
C ALA A 428 25.66 30.65 28.56
N ARG A 429 26.37 31.39 27.68
CA ARG A 429 27.60 30.87 27.04
C ARG A 429 28.68 30.49 28.05
N HIS A 430 28.65 31.11 29.24
CA HIS A 430 29.52 30.86 30.39
C HIS A 430 28.98 29.78 31.33
N GLY A 431 28.27 28.77 30.80
CA GLY A 431 27.65 27.64 31.51
C GLY A 431 27.91 27.51 33.02
N GLU A 432 29.14 27.15 33.40
CA GLU A 432 29.55 27.00 34.82
C GLU A 432 29.29 28.23 35.69
N ARG A 433 29.58 29.45 35.21
CA ARG A 433 29.29 30.70 35.93
C ARG A 433 27.80 31.02 35.95
N PHE A 434 27.07 30.55 34.94
CA PHE A 434 25.65 30.84 34.78
C PHE A 434 24.80 29.98 35.72
N VAL A 435 25.02 28.66 35.78
CA VAL A 435 24.24 27.75 36.65
C VAL A 435 24.96 27.35 37.94
N GLY A 436 26.25 27.64 38.09
CA GLY A 436 27.07 27.19 39.21
C GLY A 436 27.78 25.85 38.93
N GLN A 437 28.92 25.64 39.59
CA GLN A 437 29.83 24.53 39.31
C GLN A 437 29.21 23.14 39.51
N GLN A 438 28.47 22.95 40.62
CA GLN A 438 27.86 21.66 40.94
C GLN A 438 26.76 21.29 39.93
N ASP A 439 25.86 22.23 39.63
CA ASP A 439 24.75 22.03 38.70
C ASP A 439 25.26 21.81 37.27
N TRP A 440 26.30 22.54 36.86
CA TRP A 440 26.96 22.35 35.58
C TRP A 440 27.58 20.94 35.44
N ALA A 441 28.25 20.44 36.48
CA ALA A 441 28.82 19.09 36.48
C ALA A 441 27.73 18.01 36.41
N ALA A 442 26.63 18.17 37.16
CA ALA A 442 25.49 17.25 37.10
C ALA A 442 24.83 17.24 35.72
N MET A 443 24.63 18.43 35.12
CA MET A 443 24.09 18.60 33.76
C MET A 443 24.97 17.89 32.71
N GLN A 444 26.30 18.05 32.79
CA GLN A 444 27.22 17.38 31.87
C GLN A 444 27.24 15.86 32.04
N SER A 445 27.22 15.37 33.27
CA SER A 445 27.13 13.92 33.54
C SER A 445 25.86 13.33 32.93
N ARG A 446 24.72 14.01 33.11
CA ARG A 446 23.45 13.63 32.50
C ARG A 446 23.51 13.69 30.97
N ALA A 447 24.11 14.73 30.38
CA ALA A 447 24.27 14.84 28.93
C ALA A 447 25.10 13.69 28.34
N GLN A 448 26.13 13.23 29.05
CA GLN A 448 26.92 12.05 28.65
C GLN A 448 26.09 10.76 28.70
N GLN A 449 25.31 10.56 29.77
CA GLN A 449 24.40 9.41 29.89
C GLN A 449 23.33 9.41 28.80
N ASP A 450 22.70 10.57 28.56
CA ASP A 450 21.70 10.77 27.53
C ASP A 450 22.26 10.46 26.13
N THR A 451 23.46 10.98 25.83
CA THR A 451 24.14 10.73 24.55
C THR A 451 24.48 9.25 24.38
N HIS A 452 24.97 8.59 25.43
CA HIS A 452 25.29 7.17 25.40
C HIS A 452 24.04 6.30 25.22
N ALA A 453 22.93 6.65 25.87
CA ALA A 453 21.65 5.98 25.71
C ALA A 453 21.13 6.13 24.28
N GLU A 454 21.22 7.32 23.69
CA GLU A 454 20.78 7.58 22.32
C GLU A 454 21.65 6.88 21.27
N GLN A 455 22.97 6.86 21.47
CA GLN A 455 23.89 6.08 20.64
C GLN A 455 23.57 4.58 20.70
N THR A 456 23.28 4.07 21.90
CA THR A 456 22.90 2.66 22.10
C THR A 456 21.58 2.34 21.40
N ARG A 457 20.56 3.22 21.50
CA ARG A 457 19.29 3.05 20.77
C ARG A 457 19.47 3.13 19.27
N SER A 458 20.22 4.12 18.79
CA SER A 458 20.52 4.28 17.36
C SER A 458 21.28 3.07 16.80
N ALA A 459 22.20 2.49 17.58
CA ALA A 459 22.90 1.26 17.21
C ALA A 459 21.95 0.04 17.16
N LYS A 460 20.96 -0.04 18.07
CA LYS A 460 19.90 -1.06 18.03
C LYS A 460 18.91 -0.87 16.88
N ARG A 461 18.66 0.39 16.45
CA ARG A 461 17.88 0.78 15.27
C ARG A 461 18.62 0.58 13.95
N ALA A 462 19.82 -0.02 13.94
CA ALA A 462 20.52 -0.28 12.70
C ALA A 462 19.71 -1.27 11.84
N THR A 463 18.89 -0.73 10.94
CA THR A 463 18.25 -1.50 9.87
C THR A 463 19.32 -2.35 9.19
N GLY A 464 18.99 -3.61 8.94
CA GLY A 464 19.96 -4.57 8.42
C GLY A 464 20.44 -4.25 7.01
N HIS A 465 19.95 -3.19 6.37
CA HIS A 465 20.18 -2.85 4.97
C HIS A 465 20.69 -1.40 4.78
N GLU A 466 21.23 -1.15 3.59
CA GLU A 466 21.74 0.15 3.15
C GLU A 466 20.69 0.87 2.33
N MET A 467 20.59 2.19 2.51
CA MET A 467 19.66 3.03 1.76
C MET A 467 20.15 3.19 0.31
N PRO A 468 19.28 2.98 -0.70
CA PRO A 468 19.62 3.25 -2.09
C PRO A 468 19.89 4.73 -2.36
N THR A 469 20.87 5.03 -3.23
CA THR A 469 21.27 6.39 -3.60
C THR A 469 20.62 6.83 -4.91
N THR A 470 19.85 7.93 -4.88
CA THR A 470 19.18 8.52 -6.07
C THR A 470 19.78 9.84 -6.53
N VAL A 471 21.06 10.04 -6.23
CA VAL A 471 21.87 11.17 -6.72
C VAL A 471 23.09 10.68 -7.47
N ASP A 472 23.65 11.53 -8.34
CA ASP A 472 24.93 11.30 -8.99
C ASP A 472 26.12 11.51 -8.03
N GLU A 473 27.35 11.28 -8.50
CA GLU A 473 28.59 11.45 -7.73
C GLU A 473 28.82 12.90 -7.26
N ARG A 474 28.16 13.87 -7.90
CA ARG A 474 28.21 15.29 -7.54
C ARG A 474 27.03 15.68 -6.64
N GLY A 475 26.13 14.74 -6.32
CA GLY A 475 24.94 14.92 -5.52
C GLY A 475 23.70 15.40 -6.30
N HIS A 476 23.76 15.60 -7.61
CA HIS A 476 22.56 16.02 -8.34
C HIS A 476 21.55 14.89 -8.44
N ARG A 477 20.25 15.24 -8.46
CA ARG A 477 19.17 14.27 -8.69
C ARG A 477 19.39 13.53 -10.01
N LEU A 478 19.15 12.22 -9.98
CA LEU A 478 19.14 11.44 -11.21
C LEU A 478 17.99 11.87 -12.13
N THR A 479 18.23 11.90 -13.44
CA THR A 479 17.17 12.09 -14.44
C THR A 479 16.23 10.90 -14.46
N ASP A 480 15.01 11.07 -14.99
CA ASP A 480 14.05 9.96 -15.12
C ASP A 480 14.62 8.77 -15.90
N ALA A 481 15.33 9.03 -17.01
CA ALA A 481 16.03 8.00 -17.78
C ALA A 481 17.09 7.25 -16.96
N ALA A 482 17.85 7.97 -16.11
CA ALA A 482 18.83 7.36 -15.22
C ALA A 482 18.16 6.56 -14.09
N LEU A 483 17.06 7.05 -13.52
CA LEU A 483 16.25 6.32 -12.53
C LEU A 483 15.66 5.04 -13.12
N LYS A 484 15.11 5.11 -14.34
CA LYS A 484 14.62 3.94 -15.07
C LYS A 484 15.71 2.90 -15.30
N LYS A 485 16.91 3.34 -15.68
CA LYS A 485 18.09 2.46 -15.80
C LYS A 485 18.45 1.83 -14.46
N ARG A 486 18.56 2.61 -13.38
CA ARG A 486 18.86 2.12 -12.02
C ARG A 486 17.81 1.12 -11.53
N ALA A 487 16.53 1.37 -11.80
CA ALA A 487 15.45 0.46 -11.46
C ALA A 487 15.57 -0.88 -12.21
N LYS A 488 15.90 -0.83 -13.50
CA LYS A 488 16.18 -2.04 -14.29
C LYS A 488 17.41 -2.79 -13.75
N ASP A 489 18.53 -2.11 -13.55
CA ASP A 489 19.76 -2.71 -13.06
C ASP A 489 19.54 -3.38 -11.68
N ALA A 490 18.78 -2.74 -10.79
CA ALA A 490 18.42 -3.30 -9.49
C ALA A 490 17.46 -4.50 -9.60
N ALA A 491 16.49 -4.46 -10.52
CA ALA A 491 15.60 -5.60 -10.78
C ALA A 491 16.38 -6.80 -11.32
N ASP A 492 17.31 -6.58 -12.26
CA ASP A 492 18.18 -7.62 -12.81
C ASP A 492 19.08 -8.21 -11.71
N HIS A 493 19.62 -7.36 -10.82
CA HIS A 493 20.40 -7.82 -9.67
C HIS A 493 19.57 -8.64 -8.67
N ARG A 494 18.35 -8.19 -8.34
CA ARG A 494 17.40 -8.94 -7.52
C ARG A 494 17.07 -10.29 -8.13
N ALA A 495 16.86 -10.37 -9.45
CA ALA A 495 16.61 -11.62 -10.15
C ALA A 495 17.80 -12.58 -10.07
N ALA A 496 19.02 -12.09 -10.30
CA ALA A 496 20.23 -12.89 -10.16
C ALA A 496 20.41 -13.42 -8.72
N GLN A 497 20.20 -12.58 -7.71
CA GLN A 497 20.21 -13.00 -6.31
C GLN A 497 19.10 -14.03 -6.00
N GLY A 498 17.94 -13.87 -6.66
CA GLY A 498 16.83 -14.81 -6.67
C GLY A 498 17.24 -16.23 -7.07
N GLU A 499 17.89 -16.36 -8.23
CA GLU A 499 18.38 -17.63 -8.75
C GLU A 499 19.44 -18.27 -7.84
N VAL A 500 20.40 -17.48 -7.34
CA VAL A 500 21.43 -17.96 -6.39
C VAL A 500 20.78 -18.51 -5.12
N THR A 501 19.81 -17.78 -4.57
CA THR A 501 19.08 -18.19 -3.36
C THR A 501 18.26 -19.45 -3.62
N TRP A 502 17.57 -19.53 -4.76
CA TRP A 502 16.77 -20.69 -5.14
C TRP A 502 17.63 -21.94 -5.27
N HIS A 503 18.74 -21.88 -6.01
CA HIS A 503 19.67 -23.01 -6.15
C HIS A 503 20.19 -23.52 -4.80
N HIS A 504 20.51 -22.61 -3.88
CA HIS A 504 20.92 -23.00 -2.53
C HIS A 504 19.79 -23.76 -1.78
N LEU A 505 18.54 -23.31 -1.90
CA LEU A 505 17.38 -24.00 -1.31
C LEU A 505 17.15 -25.38 -1.97
N GLU A 506 17.33 -25.49 -3.29
CA GLU A 506 17.26 -26.77 -4.00
C GLU A 506 18.34 -27.74 -3.52
N ASP A 507 19.58 -27.29 -3.36
CA ASP A 507 20.69 -28.10 -2.87
C ASP A 507 20.43 -28.62 -1.45
N LEU A 508 19.95 -27.75 -0.57
CA LEU A 508 19.56 -28.13 0.79
C LEU A 508 18.43 -29.17 0.77
N HIS A 509 17.42 -28.97 -0.06
CA HIS A 509 16.30 -29.90 -0.17
C HIS A 509 16.74 -31.25 -0.74
N ARG A 510 17.58 -31.28 -1.78
CA ARG A 510 18.16 -32.50 -2.36
C ARG A 510 19.02 -33.25 -1.35
N ALA A 511 19.91 -32.55 -0.65
CA ALA A 511 20.79 -33.15 0.35
C ALA A 511 20.00 -33.73 1.54
N ALA A 512 18.93 -33.07 1.97
CA ALA A 512 18.04 -33.57 3.02
C ALA A 512 17.25 -34.80 2.56
N THR A 513 16.69 -34.75 1.35
CA THR A 513 15.97 -35.87 0.73
C THR A 513 16.85 -37.10 0.61
N ALA A 514 18.13 -36.94 0.23
CA ALA A 514 19.10 -38.04 0.17
C ALA A 514 19.37 -38.70 1.55
N ARG A 515 19.11 -37.98 2.66
CA ARG A 515 19.19 -38.49 4.04
C ARG A 515 17.83 -38.97 4.59
N GLY A 516 16.78 -38.96 3.77
CA GLY A 516 15.41 -39.32 4.18
C GLY A 516 14.64 -38.22 4.91
N ASP A 517 15.15 -36.99 5.01
CA ASP A 517 14.41 -35.84 5.55
C ASP A 517 13.68 -35.09 4.44
N LEU A 518 12.38 -35.34 4.32
CA LEU A 518 11.51 -34.73 3.31
C LEU A 518 11.12 -33.27 3.63
N THR A 519 11.42 -32.78 4.84
CA THR A 519 11.05 -31.43 5.28
C THR A 519 12.20 -30.80 6.06
N PRO A 520 13.32 -30.47 5.38
CA PRO A 520 14.45 -29.85 6.05
C PRO A 520 14.06 -28.53 6.71
N GLN A 521 14.81 -28.18 7.74
CA GLN A 521 14.71 -26.87 8.38
C GLN A 521 15.20 -25.78 7.43
N LEU A 522 14.44 -24.69 7.30
CA LEU A 522 14.89 -23.51 6.57
C LEU A 522 16.11 -22.91 7.29
N PRO A 523 17.21 -22.58 6.60
CA PRO A 523 18.40 -22.03 7.26
C PRO A 523 18.21 -20.57 7.69
N TYR A 524 17.21 -19.88 7.13
CA TYR A 524 16.91 -18.46 7.33
C TYR A 524 15.62 -18.27 8.15
N GLU A 525 15.53 -17.19 8.95
CA GLU A 525 14.21 -16.67 9.33
C GLU A 525 13.50 -16.13 8.09
N LEU A 526 12.17 -16.02 8.13
CA LEU A 526 11.37 -15.80 6.92
C LEU A 526 10.55 -14.51 6.97
N GLN A 527 10.73 -13.68 5.95
CA GLN A 527 9.88 -12.55 5.58
C GLN A 527 9.06 -12.91 4.35
N ILE A 528 7.74 -12.70 4.39
CA ILE A 528 6.88 -12.80 3.21
C ILE A 528 6.26 -11.44 2.90
N GLY A 529 6.53 -10.94 1.68
CA GLY A 529 6.07 -9.66 1.16
C GLY A 529 7.10 -8.53 1.26
N GLY A 530 7.17 -7.72 0.20
CA GLY A 530 8.05 -6.55 0.06
C GLY A 530 7.31 -5.22 0.18
N GLY A 531 7.59 -4.29 -0.75
CA GLY A 531 7.00 -2.93 -0.72
C GLY A 531 7.64 -2.02 0.33
N ALA A 532 6.84 -1.12 0.90
CA ALA A 532 7.26 -0.25 2.00
C ALA A 532 7.74 -1.05 3.23
N SER A 533 7.25 -2.28 3.37
CA SER A 533 7.62 -3.18 4.46
C SER A 533 9.08 -3.61 4.43
N LEU A 534 9.81 -3.36 3.34
CA LEU A 534 11.26 -3.56 3.25
C LEU A 534 12.04 -2.67 4.23
N ALA A 535 11.43 -1.68 4.87
CA ALA A 535 12.02 -1.02 6.04
C ALA A 535 12.39 -2.03 7.17
N ALA A 536 11.66 -3.14 7.29
CA ALA A 536 11.99 -4.21 8.24
C ALA A 536 13.05 -5.20 7.73
N ARG A 537 13.57 -5.02 6.51
CA ARG A 537 14.45 -5.99 5.85
C ARG A 537 15.74 -6.20 6.66
N ASN A 538 15.91 -7.43 7.15
CA ASN A 538 17.16 -7.95 7.66
C ASN A 538 17.88 -8.75 6.56
N ARG A 539 19.14 -8.43 6.23
CA ARG A 539 19.93 -9.12 5.20
C ARG A 539 20.13 -10.61 5.45
N ASN A 540 19.96 -11.07 6.69
CA ASN A 540 20.11 -12.48 7.06
C ASN A 540 18.81 -13.29 6.95
N ASP A 541 17.67 -12.65 6.73
CA ASP A 541 16.39 -13.32 6.57
C ASP A 541 16.17 -13.70 5.09
N LEU A 542 15.38 -14.74 4.82
CA LEU A 542 14.89 -15.03 3.48
C LEU A 542 13.69 -14.14 3.18
N LEU A 543 13.77 -13.33 2.13
CA LEU A 543 12.64 -12.59 1.59
C LEU A 543 11.96 -13.40 0.49
N ILE A 544 10.66 -13.66 0.63
CA ILE A 544 9.84 -14.21 -0.45
C ILE A 544 8.84 -13.13 -0.87
N ASP A 545 9.06 -12.58 -2.06
CA ASP A 545 8.25 -11.49 -2.57
C ASP A 545 8.18 -11.53 -4.11
N ASP A 546 6.96 -11.70 -4.61
CA ASP A 546 6.63 -11.61 -6.02
C ASP A 546 6.71 -10.13 -6.44
N ARG A 547 7.70 -9.80 -7.28
CA ARG A 547 8.07 -8.42 -7.60
C ARG A 547 6.88 -7.66 -8.18
N GLY A 548 6.63 -6.46 -7.66
CA GLY A 548 5.58 -5.56 -8.17
C GLY A 548 4.19 -5.78 -7.57
N ARG A 549 3.98 -6.81 -6.73
CA ARG A 549 2.68 -7.11 -6.11
C ARG A 549 2.13 -5.98 -5.21
N TRP A 550 3.01 -5.27 -4.50
CA TRP A 550 2.61 -4.34 -3.43
C TRP A 550 2.22 -2.94 -3.94
N GLN A 551 2.60 -2.63 -5.18
CA GLN A 551 2.21 -1.43 -5.95
C GLN A 551 1.87 -1.86 -7.37
N ALA A 552 1.06 -2.90 -7.51
CA ALA A 552 0.50 -3.23 -8.80
C ALA A 552 -0.58 -2.17 -9.13
N ASP A 553 -0.09 -0.96 -9.36
CA ASP A 553 -0.79 0.21 -9.82
C ASP A 553 -0.15 0.52 -11.17
N GLY A 554 -0.94 0.48 -12.24
CA GLY A 554 -0.53 0.79 -13.60
C GLY A 554 -0.11 2.25 -13.79
N ASN A 555 -0.14 3.07 -12.73
CA ASN A 555 0.37 4.43 -12.74
C ASN A 555 1.89 4.51 -12.91
N ASN A 556 2.37 5.66 -13.38
CA ASN A 556 3.81 5.94 -13.48
C ASN A 556 4.36 6.54 -12.17
N GLU A 557 3.47 6.95 -11.27
CA GLU A 557 3.78 7.68 -10.04
C GLU A 557 2.98 7.11 -8.86
N LEU A 558 3.59 7.10 -7.69
CA LEU A 558 2.92 6.82 -6.43
C LEU A 558 1.80 7.82 -6.21
N ALA A 559 0.67 7.40 -5.64
CA ALA A 559 -0.44 8.29 -5.29
C ALA A 559 -0.02 9.44 -4.34
N GLN A 560 1.08 9.24 -3.60
CA GLN A 560 1.60 10.17 -2.61
C GLN A 560 2.76 11.01 -3.18
N THR A 561 2.81 12.28 -2.78
CA THR A 561 3.91 13.21 -3.10
C THR A 561 5.21 12.83 -2.39
N ALA A 562 6.35 13.32 -2.88
CA ALA A 562 7.65 13.14 -2.23
C ALA A 562 7.60 13.62 -0.77
N HIS A 563 6.87 14.69 -0.53
CA HIS A 563 6.63 15.22 0.80
C HIS A 563 5.85 14.26 1.71
N GLN A 564 4.79 13.65 1.20
CA GLN A 564 3.91 12.73 1.93
C GLN A 564 4.60 11.44 2.39
N VAL A 565 5.70 11.04 1.75
CA VAL A 565 6.41 9.78 2.03
C VAL A 565 7.84 9.99 2.53
N GLN A 566 8.11 11.16 3.08
CA GLN A 566 9.43 11.53 3.54
C GLN A 566 10.03 10.60 4.61
N GLN A 567 9.18 9.92 5.39
CA GLN A 567 9.58 8.91 6.39
C GLN A 567 10.36 7.73 5.78
N ALA A 568 10.24 7.53 4.46
CA ALA A 568 11.05 6.53 3.75
C ALA A 568 12.56 6.75 3.94
N LYS A 569 12.99 8.00 4.16
CA LYS A 569 14.40 8.33 4.41
C LYS A 569 14.86 7.78 5.76
N ASP A 570 14.08 8.03 6.81
CA ASP A 570 14.46 7.69 8.18
C ASP A 570 14.49 6.17 8.38
N ALA A 571 13.56 5.46 7.72
CA ALA A 571 13.53 4.01 7.63
C ALA A 571 14.55 3.41 6.65
N LYS A 572 15.42 4.23 6.04
CA LYS A 572 16.43 3.84 5.05
C LYS A 572 15.90 3.12 3.81
N VAL A 573 14.62 3.30 3.49
CA VAL A 573 14.01 2.75 2.27
C VAL A 573 14.43 3.55 1.03
N GLY A 574 14.53 4.87 1.15
CA GLY A 574 14.95 5.76 0.08
C GLY A 574 14.70 7.22 0.43
N ASN A 575 15.29 8.16 -0.31
CA ASN A 575 15.11 9.58 -0.04
C ASN A 575 14.26 10.30 -1.12
N PRO A 576 12.98 10.62 -0.84
CA PRO A 576 12.09 11.27 -1.80
C PRO A 576 12.60 12.62 -2.32
N THR A 577 13.25 13.42 -1.48
CA THR A 577 13.77 14.74 -1.89
C THR A 577 14.94 14.66 -2.87
N HIS A 578 15.56 13.49 -3.00
CA HIS A 578 16.60 13.24 -3.99
C HIS A 578 16.01 12.82 -5.35
N VAL A 579 14.70 12.61 -5.44
CA VAL A 579 14.02 12.15 -6.66
C VAL A 579 13.29 13.28 -7.35
N THR A 580 12.43 14.00 -6.62
CA THR A 580 11.58 15.04 -7.19
C THR A 580 11.32 16.17 -6.20
N ASP A 581 10.63 17.22 -6.64
CA ASP A 581 10.22 18.33 -5.79
C ASP A 581 9.18 17.86 -4.75
N PRO A 582 9.12 18.48 -3.56
CA PRO A 582 8.26 18.03 -2.46
C PRO A 582 6.80 17.82 -2.85
N ASP A 583 6.26 18.73 -3.67
CA ASP A 583 4.85 18.79 -4.06
C ASP A 583 4.51 17.87 -5.25
N THR A 584 5.49 17.10 -5.73
CA THR A 584 5.35 16.23 -6.90
C THR A 584 5.22 14.78 -6.44
N ARG A 585 4.31 14.02 -7.08
CA ARG A 585 4.16 12.58 -6.89
C ARG A 585 5.47 11.84 -7.19
N LEU A 586 5.77 10.81 -6.41
CA LEU A 586 7.02 10.06 -6.61
C LEU A 586 6.95 9.17 -7.86
N PRO A 587 7.92 9.24 -8.78
CA PRO A 587 8.01 8.30 -9.89
C PRO A 587 8.16 6.85 -9.40
N LEU A 588 7.37 5.93 -9.93
CA LEU A 588 7.46 4.50 -9.58
C LEU A 588 8.81 3.89 -9.95
N HIS A 589 9.54 4.44 -10.93
CA HIS A 589 10.92 4.00 -11.20
C HIS A 589 11.84 4.18 -9.99
N ALA A 590 11.71 5.27 -9.23
CA ALA A 590 12.49 5.44 -8.00
C ALA A 590 12.05 4.44 -6.93
N VAL A 591 10.75 4.24 -6.76
CA VAL A 591 10.21 3.31 -5.76
C VAL A 591 10.56 1.85 -6.07
N ASN A 592 10.56 1.48 -7.36
CA ASN A 592 11.01 0.16 -7.83
C ASN A 592 12.52 -0.03 -7.62
N TYR A 593 13.33 0.99 -7.94
CA TYR A 593 14.76 0.97 -7.66
C TYR A 593 15.03 0.73 -6.17
N TRP A 594 14.33 1.45 -5.28
CA TRP A 594 14.50 1.30 -3.84
C TRP A 594 14.17 -0.10 -3.34
N GLN A 595 13.00 -0.62 -3.73
CA GLN A 595 12.56 -1.95 -3.34
C GLN A 595 13.52 -3.04 -3.82
N ASP A 596 13.87 -3.01 -5.11
CA ASP A 596 14.70 -4.05 -5.70
C ASP A 596 16.14 -3.99 -5.17
N HIS A 597 16.67 -2.78 -4.94
CA HIS A 597 17.98 -2.60 -4.33
C HIS A 597 18.03 -3.17 -2.91
N ILE A 598 17.03 -2.88 -2.06
CA ILE A 598 16.99 -3.38 -0.67
C ILE A 598 16.74 -4.90 -0.63
N ALA A 599 15.84 -5.40 -1.47
CA ALA A 599 15.53 -6.83 -1.57
C ALA A 599 16.78 -7.65 -1.93
N ALA A 600 17.60 -7.17 -2.86
CA ALA A 600 18.80 -7.86 -3.34
C ALA A 600 19.98 -7.91 -2.35
N GLN A 601 19.94 -7.16 -1.24
CA GLN A 601 21.05 -7.14 -0.27
C GLN A 601 21.18 -8.41 0.59
N GLY A 602 20.26 -9.37 0.45
CA GLY A 602 20.29 -10.65 1.16
C GLY A 602 19.55 -11.75 0.39
N PRO A 603 19.32 -12.92 0.99
CA PRO A 603 18.57 -14.02 0.36
C PRO A 603 17.16 -13.58 -0.02
N VAL A 604 16.81 -13.69 -1.30
CA VAL A 604 15.50 -13.33 -1.85
C VAL A 604 15.04 -14.40 -2.83
N VAL A 605 13.74 -14.65 -2.91
CA VAL A 605 13.11 -15.46 -3.96
C VAL A 605 11.97 -14.63 -4.56
N ASN A 606 12.03 -14.43 -5.88
CA ASN A 606 10.97 -13.76 -6.66
C ASN A 606 9.81 -14.72 -6.88
N GLY A 607 9.14 -15.09 -5.79
CA GLY A 607 8.16 -16.16 -5.79
C GLY A 607 7.10 -15.98 -4.73
N ARG A 608 6.37 -17.05 -4.48
CA ARG A 608 5.26 -17.08 -3.53
C ARG A 608 5.55 -18.05 -2.41
N ALA A 609 4.97 -17.80 -1.25
CA ALA A 609 5.00 -18.73 -0.15
C ALA A 609 3.60 -18.95 0.38
N THR A 610 3.31 -20.20 0.71
CA THR A 610 2.16 -20.58 1.53
C THR A 610 2.67 -21.25 2.80
N MET A 611 1.81 -21.29 3.81
CA MET A 611 2.13 -21.93 5.09
C MET A 611 1.04 -22.94 5.44
N ARG A 612 1.46 -24.03 6.05
CA ARG A 612 0.54 -25.06 6.55
C ARG A 612 1.04 -25.68 7.85
N ILE A 613 0.09 -26.18 8.63
CA ILE A 613 0.40 -26.88 9.87
C ILE A 613 0.71 -28.33 9.52
N GLY A 614 1.92 -28.77 9.86
CA GLY A 614 2.40 -30.13 9.68
C GLY A 614 1.68 -31.15 10.58
N PRO A 615 1.93 -32.45 10.35
CA PRO A 615 1.30 -33.52 11.11
C PRO A 615 1.71 -33.53 12.59
N ARG A 616 2.88 -32.97 12.95
CA ARG A 616 3.34 -32.85 14.35
C ARG A 616 3.07 -31.48 14.95
N GLY A 617 2.24 -30.66 14.30
CA GLY A 617 1.98 -29.28 14.71
C GLY A 617 3.12 -28.30 14.39
N GLU A 618 4.11 -28.71 13.58
CA GLU A 618 5.17 -27.81 13.12
C GLU A 618 4.67 -26.87 12.00
N LEU A 619 5.27 -25.68 11.88
CA LEU A 619 4.97 -24.77 10.78
C LEU A 619 5.78 -25.16 9.54
N LEU A 620 5.09 -25.56 8.48
CA LEU A 620 5.69 -25.86 7.18
C LEU A 620 5.46 -24.68 6.23
N VAL A 621 6.48 -24.37 5.44
CA VAL A 621 6.47 -23.32 4.42
C VAL A 621 6.69 -23.99 3.07
N ASP A 622 5.75 -23.79 2.17
CA ASP A 622 5.88 -24.20 0.77
C ASP A 622 6.27 -22.96 -0.04
N ILE A 623 7.50 -22.97 -0.59
CA ILE A 623 8.07 -21.88 -1.37
C ILE A 623 7.95 -22.26 -2.85
N SER A 624 7.21 -21.46 -3.60
CA SER A 624 6.99 -21.64 -5.03
C SER A 624 7.76 -20.58 -5.83
N TYR A 625 8.57 -21.03 -6.77
CA TYR A 625 9.33 -20.17 -7.68
C TYR A 625 9.15 -20.65 -9.13
N GLN A 626 8.92 -19.71 -10.04
CA GLN A 626 8.85 -19.97 -11.47
C GLN A 626 10.06 -19.32 -12.12
N ARG A 627 11.01 -20.12 -12.61
CA ARG A 627 12.17 -19.56 -13.32
C ARG A 627 11.72 -18.93 -14.62
N PRO A 628 12.44 -17.91 -15.12
CA PRO A 628 12.22 -17.39 -16.46
C PRO A 628 12.25 -18.52 -17.50
N GLY A 629 11.17 -18.66 -18.27
CA GLY A 629 11.03 -19.71 -19.31
C GLY A 629 10.35 -21.00 -18.83
N ASP A 630 10.18 -21.20 -17.52
CA ASP A 630 9.40 -22.34 -17.00
C ASP A 630 7.90 -22.07 -17.19
N THR A 631 7.15 -23.11 -17.56
CA THR A 631 5.68 -23.04 -17.69
C THR A 631 4.93 -23.33 -16.40
N THR A 632 5.61 -23.91 -15.40
CA THR A 632 5.03 -24.23 -14.10
C THR A 632 5.99 -23.89 -12.96
N PRO A 633 5.50 -23.28 -11.86
CA PRO A 633 6.33 -23.02 -10.69
C PRO A 633 6.76 -24.33 -10.02
N GLN A 634 8.02 -24.41 -9.63
CA GLN A 634 8.54 -25.46 -8.75
C GLN A 634 8.27 -25.09 -7.30
N THR A 635 7.91 -26.05 -6.47
CA THR A 635 7.62 -25.83 -5.05
C THR A 635 8.52 -26.68 -4.16
N LEU A 636 9.14 -26.07 -3.16
CA LEU A 636 9.96 -26.72 -2.13
C LEU A 636 9.35 -26.52 -0.74
N THR A 637 9.30 -27.59 0.04
CA THR A 637 8.76 -27.56 1.42
C THR A 637 9.89 -27.51 2.45
N PHE A 638 9.78 -26.61 3.43
CA PHE A 638 10.68 -26.49 4.57
C PHE A 638 9.91 -26.37 5.90
N LYS A 639 10.56 -26.72 7.02
CA LYS A 639 10.13 -26.28 8.36
C LYS A 639 10.57 -24.83 8.57
N ALA A 640 9.67 -23.97 9.04
CA ALA A 640 9.98 -22.56 9.33
C ALA A 640 11.01 -22.44 10.46
N LYS A 641 11.97 -21.51 10.33
CA LYS A 641 12.91 -21.16 11.40
C LYS A 641 12.41 -19.90 12.12
N GLY A 642 12.34 -19.96 13.44
CA GLY A 642 11.85 -18.86 14.26
C GLY A 642 10.39 -18.50 13.96
N ILE A 643 10.02 -17.25 14.24
CA ILE A 643 8.69 -16.70 13.97
C ILE A 643 8.75 -15.99 12.61
N PRO A 644 8.12 -16.52 11.56
CA PRO A 644 8.04 -15.82 10.28
C PRO A 644 7.15 -14.58 10.43
N TYR A 645 7.38 -13.58 9.58
CA TYR A 645 6.53 -12.41 9.53
C TYR A 645 5.99 -12.15 8.12
N VAL A 646 4.74 -11.72 8.09
CA VAL A 646 3.98 -11.45 6.87
C VAL A 646 3.72 -9.95 6.80
N SER A 647 4.09 -9.37 5.68
CA SER A 647 3.86 -7.96 5.37
C SER A 647 3.26 -7.76 3.98
N THR A 648 2.62 -8.83 3.46
CA THR A 648 2.00 -8.86 2.12
C THR A 648 0.83 -7.88 2.00
N GLY A 649 0.52 -7.49 0.76
CA GLY A 649 -0.31 -6.33 0.41
C GLY A 649 -1.73 -6.29 0.98
N PHE A 650 -2.40 -5.19 0.66
CA PHE A 650 -3.76 -4.91 1.09
C PHE A 650 -4.73 -6.08 0.89
N VAL A 651 -5.68 -6.20 1.81
CA VAL A 651 -6.83 -7.09 1.67
C VAL A 651 -7.69 -6.72 0.43
N PRO A 652 -8.38 -7.69 -0.20
CA PRO A 652 -9.17 -7.44 -1.41
C PRO A 652 -10.21 -6.32 -1.28
N GLU A 653 -10.63 -5.76 -2.41
CA GLU A 653 -11.81 -4.89 -2.46
C GLU A 653 -13.06 -5.60 -1.95
N ARG A 654 -13.95 -4.84 -1.30
CA ARG A 654 -15.21 -5.37 -0.81
C ARG A 654 -16.15 -5.67 -1.98
N ILE A 655 -16.87 -6.78 -1.85
CA ILE A 655 -17.93 -7.17 -2.78
C ILE A 655 -19.14 -6.25 -2.58
N PRO A 656 -19.66 -5.59 -3.63
CA PRO A 656 -20.89 -4.81 -3.54
C PRO A 656 -22.05 -5.64 -2.97
N GLY A 657 -22.80 -5.05 -2.05
CA GLY A 657 -23.92 -5.72 -1.35
C GLY A 657 -23.49 -6.53 -0.12
N ALA A 658 -22.20 -6.85 0.06
CA ALA A 658 -21.74 -7.55 1.25
C ALA A 658 -21.82 -6.65 2.51
N PRO A 659 -22.13 -7.21 3.70
CA PRO A 659 -22.21 -6.44 4.94
C PRO A 659 -20.90 -5.73 5.29
N PHE A 660 -20.99 -4.49 5.79
CA PHE A 660 -19.82 -3.67 6.15
C PHE A 660 -18.97 -4.31 7.27
N ASN A 661 -19.61 -5.01 8.22
CA ASN A 661 -19.02 -5.42 9.49
C ASN A 661 -18.43 -6.85 9.46
N GLY A 662 -17.50 -7.11 8.55
CA GLY A 662 -16.57 -8.25 8.67
C GLY A 662 -17.14 -9.64 8.35
N ALA A 663 -17.99 -9.78 7.32
CA ALA A 663 -18.41 -11.10 6.82
C ALA A 663 -17.50 -11.57 5.66
N THR A 664 -16.28 -11.99 6.00
CA THR A 664 -15.31 -12.62 5.08
C THR A 664 -15.62 -14.12 4.97
N ALA A 665 -14.98 -14.86 4.07
CA ALA A 665 -15.19 -16.31 3.96
C ALA A 665 -14.96 -17.04 5.29
N LEU A 666 -13.83 -16.73 5.93
CA LEU A 666 -13.42 -17.36 7.18
C LEU A 666 -14.35 -16.99 8.33
N THR A 667 -14.66 -15.71 8.50
CA THR A 667 -15.52 -15.22 9.59
C THR A 667 -16.97 -15.63 9.41
N SER A 668 -17.45 -15.72 8.17
CA SER A 668 -18.75 -16.29 7.81
C SER A 668 -18.80 -17.79 8.16
N ALA A 669 -17.75 -18.53 7.84
CA ALA A 669 -17.64 -19.94 8.20
C ALA A 669 -17.66 -20.15 9.72
N GLU A 670 -16.97 -19.32 10.50
CA GLU A 670 -17.00 -19.36 11.97
C GLU A 670 -18.41 -19.12 12.52
N ALA A 671 -19.09 -18.08 12.03
CA ALA A 671 -20.44 -17.71 12.47
C ALA A 671 -21.46 -18.82 12.16
N VAL A 672 -21.44 -19.34 10.93
CA VAL A 672 -22.29 -20.46 10.52
C VAL A 672 -21.95 -21.71 11.34
N THR A 673 -20.68 -22.06 11.50
CA THR A 673 -20.25 -23.22 12.30
C THR A 673 -20.78 -23.14 13.75
N ALA A 674 -20.63 -21.99 14.40
CA ALA A 674 -21.10 -21.77 15.76
C ALA A 674 -22.63 -21.96 15.85
N ARG A 675 -23.37 -21.39 14.90
CA ARG A 675 -24.83 -21.52 14.87
C ARG A 675 -25.29 -22.96 14.61
N LEU A 676 -24.67 -23.67 13.67
CA LEU A 676 -24.99 -25.07 13.38
C LEU A 676 -24.69 -26.00 14.56
N LYS A 677 -23.60 -25.75 15.31
CA LYS A 677 -23.32 -26.46 16.57
C LYS A 677 -24.42 -26.23 17.61
N ASN A 678 -24.93 -25.01 17.73
CA ASN A 678 -26.06 -24.71 18.63
C ASN A 678 -27.34 -25.42 18.20
N VAL A 679 -27.66 -25.44 16.89
CA VAL A 679 -28.81 -26.19 16.36
C VAL A 679 -28.71 -27.69 16.69
N LYS A 680 -27.51 -28.27 16.59
CA LYS A 680 -27.26 -29.67 16.95
C LYS A 680 -27.46 -29.94 18.45
N ALA A 681 -26.99 -29.02 19.29
CA ALA A 681 -27.07 -29.14 20.75
C ALA A 681 -28.48 -28.86 21.30
N ASP A 682 -29.29 -28.05 20.59
CA ASP A 682 -30.63 -27.67 21.02
C ASP A 682 -31.59 -28.87 21.05
N ALA A 683 -32.21 -29.10 22.21
CA ALA A 683 -33.18 -30.17 22.41
C ALA A 683 -34.47 -29.95 21.59
N ALA A 684 -34.83 -28.69 21.30
CA ALA A 684 -36.04 -28.34 20.55
C ALA A 684 -35.89 -28.53 19.03
N SER A 685 -34.66 -28.62 18.52
CA SER A 685 -34.41 -28.84 17.08
C SER A 685 -34.84 -30.23 16.61
N SER A 686 -35.52 -30.29 15.46
CA SER A 686 -35.99 -31.56 14.87
C SER A 686 -34.82 -32.48 14.48
N PRO A 687 -34.99 -33.81 14.49
CA PRO A 687 -33.96 -34.75 14.02
C PRO A 687 -33.49 -34.48 12.59
N ALA A 688 -34.40 -34.08 11.70
CA ALA A 688 -34.10 -33.75 10.31
C ALA A 688 -33.19 -32.50 10.22
N LEU A 689 -33.52 -31.44 10.96
CA LEU A 689 -32.70 -30.23 10.99
C LEU A 689 -31.31 -30.51 11.59
N LYS A 690 -31.22 -31.36 12.62
CA LYS A 690 -29.94 -31.80 13.20
C LYS A 690 -29.10 -32.58 12.19
N ALA A 691 -29.71 -33.47 11.40
CA ALA A 691 -29.01 -34.22 10.36
C ALA A 691 -28.48 -33.30 9.26
N LYS A 692 -29.29 -32.33 8.82
CA LYS A 692 -28.89 -31.30 7.85
C LYS A 692 -27.75 -30.42 8.37
N ALA A 693 -27.85 -29.94 9.62
CA ALA A 693 -26.77 -29.20 10.27
C ALA A 693 -25.47 -30.00 10.35
N ASN A 694 -25.55 -31.31 10.63
CA ASN A 694 -24.39 -32.18 10.66
C ASN A 694 -23.77 -32.37 9.26
N ALA A 695 -24.59 -32.53 8.21
CA ALA A 695 -24.11 -32.63 6.83
C ALA A 695 -23.43 -31.33 6.37
N ALA A 696 -24.01 -30.17 6.69
CA ALA A 696 -23.41 -28.87 6.40
C ALA A 696 -22.06 -28.67 7.12
N LEU A 697 -21.97 -29.05 8.41
CA LEU A 697 -20.72 -29.01 9.16
C LEU A 697 -19.63 -29.88 8.51
N LEU A 698 -19.96 -31.11 8.11
CA LEU A 698 -19.02 -32.01 7.42
C LEU A 698 -18.56 -31.44 6.06
N ALA A 699 -19.47 -30.83 5.29
CA ALA A 699 -19.12 -30.17 4.04
C ALA A 699 -18.17 -28.98 4.27
N MET A 700 -18.45 -28.14 5.29
CA MET A 700 -17.58 -27.02 5.67
C MET A 700 -16.23 -27.46 6.24
N GLU A 701 -16.12 -28.66 6.81
CA GLU A 701 -14.85 -29.26 7.24
C GLU A 701 -14.01 -29.74 6.04
N ALA A 702 -14.65 -30.17 4.95
CA ALA A 702 -13.99 -30.60 3.73
C ALA A 702 -13.56 -29.42 2.83
N THR A 703 -14.26 -28.29 2.93
CA THR A 703 -14.06 -27.12 2.07
C THR A 703 -13.14 -26.07 2.72
N PRO A 704 -12.07 -25.62 2.04
CA PRO A 704 -11.34 -24.41 2.42
C PRO A 704 -12.28 -23.19 2.31
N LEU A 705 -12.34 -22.35 3.34
CA LEU A 705 -13.23 -21.17 3.37
C LEU A 705 -12.39 -19.92 3.67
N ILE A 706 -11.58 -19.50 2.71
CA ILE A 706 -10.52 -18.48 2.90
C ILE A 706 -10.68 -17.30 1.93
N SER A 707 -11.21 -17.54 0.73
CA SER A 707 -11.31 -16.55 -0.35
C SER A 707 -12.75 -16.13 -0.62
N ASN A 708 -12.91 -15.02 -1.34
CA ASN A 708 -14.21 -14.57 -1.82
C ASN A 708 -14.94 -15.64 -2.65
N ASP A 709 -14.22 -16.41 -3.47
CA ASP A 709 -14.84 -17.50 -4.24
C ASP A 709 -15.35 -18.64 -3.33
N ASP A 710 -14.71 -18.85 -2.18
CA ASP A 710 -15.16 -19.85 -1.21
C ASP A 710 -16.47 -19.43 -0.50
N LEU A 711 -16.81 -18.15 -0.46
CA LEU A 711 -18.12 -17.69 0.05
C LEU A 711 -19.28 -18.21 -0.81
N MET A 712 -19.08 -18.42 -2.12
CA MET A 712 -20.09 -19.07 -2.97
C MET A 712 -20.30 -20.53 -2.56
N GLN A 713 -19.20 -21.23 -2.27
CA GLN A 713 -19.28 -22.62 -1.81
C GLN A 713 -20.00 -22.69 -0.47
N LEU A 714 -19.72 -21.76 0.45
CA LEU A 714 -20.46 -21.65 1.72
C LEU A 714 -21.96 -21.46 1.46
N GLY A 715 -22.33 -20.52 0.57
CA GLY A 715 -23.72 -20.28 0.17
C GLY A 715 -24.42 -21.54 -0.36
N THR A 716 -23.70 -22.34 -1.15
CA THR A 716 -24.18 -23.63 -1.68
C THR A 716 -24.36 -24.67 -0.57
N ILE A 717 -23.44 -24.74 0.39
CA ILE A 717 -23.53 -25.67 1.53
C ILE A 717 -24.76 -25.36 2.41
N ILE A 718 -25.08 -24.08 2.59
CA ILE A 718 -26.18 -23.63 3.46
C ILE A 718 -27.48 -23.32 2.71
N GLN A 719 -27.61 -23.72 1.45
CA GLN A 719 -28.76 -23.34 0.61
C GLN A 719 -30.11 -23.95 1.03
N ASP A 720 -30.10 -25.02 1.85
CA ASP A 720 -31.33 -25.70 2.27
C ASP A 720 -32.26 -24.74 3.06
N PRO A 721 -33.55 -24.63 2.71
CA PRO A 721 -34.45 -23.65 3.31
C PRO A 721 -34.60 -23.75 4.83
N GLU A 722 -34.61 -24.96 5.40
CA GLU A 722 -34.74 -25.15 6.85
C GLU A 722 -33.45 -24.75 7.58
N LEU A 723 -32.29 -25.04 6.98
CA LEU A 723 -30.99 -24.57 7.45
C LEU A 723 -30.91 -23.04 7.42
N ARG A 724 -31.30 -22.40 6.31
CA ARG A 724 -31.32 -20.94 6.20
C ARG A 724 -32.21 -20.31 7.26
N ALA A 725 -33.42 -20.83 7.46
CA ALA A 725 -34.32 -20.33 8.51
C ALA A 725 -33.70 -20.42 9.91
N ALA A 726 -32.99 -21.52 10.21
CA ALA A 726 -32.29 -21.67 11.49
C ALA A 726 -31.10 -20.71 11.65
N LEU A 727 -30.43 -20.35 10.55
CA LEU A 727 -29.30 -19.40 10.52
C LEU A 727 -29.77 -17.95 10.67
N VAL A 728 -30.89 -17.54 10.07
CA VAL A 728 -31.43 -16.16 10.16
C VAL A 728 -31.73 -15.75 11.62
N ALA A 729 -32.06 -16.72 12.47
CA ALA A 729 -32.30 -16.46 13.89
C ALA A 729 -31.04 -15.99 14.67
N ASP A 730 -29.84 -16.08 14.07
CA ASP A 730 -28.59 -15.55 14.61
C ASP A 730 -28.05 -14.44 13.70
N GLY A 731 -27.93 -13.22 14.24
CA GLY A 731 -27.54 -12.06 13.43
C GLY A 731 -26.14 -12.15 12.81
N ALA A 732 -25.21 -12.96 13.36
CA ALA A 732 -23.90 -13.15 12.74
C ALA A 732 -23.96 -14.16 11.59
N ALA A 733 -24.73 -15.25 11.74
CA ALA A 733 -24.98 -16.21 10.67
C ALA A 733 -25.85 -15.63 9.54
N GLU A 734 -26.79 -14.73 9.87
CA GLU A 734 -27.55 -13.96 8.88
C GLU A 734 -26.63 -13.09 8.01
N ARG A 735 -25.70 -12.34 8.62
CA ARG A 735 -24.69 -11.57 7.88
C ARG A 735 -23.82 -12.44 6.99
N ALA A 736 -23.46 -13.65 7.44
CA ALA A 736 -22.71 -14.61 6.64
C ALA A 736 -23.49 -15.04 5.39
N MET A 737 -24.79 -15.32 5.52
CA MET A 737 -25.66 -15.62 4.37
C MET A 737 -25.75 -14.45 3.40
N ASN A 738 -25.97 -13.23 3.91
CA ASN A 738 -26.04 -12.04 3.07
C ASN A 738 -24.73 -11.79 2.30
N ALA A 739 -23.57 -12.10 2.91
CA ALA A 739 -22.28 -12.03 2.24
C ALA A 739 -22.17 -13.07 1.12
N SER A 740 -22.56 -14.32 1.37
CA SER A 740 -22.59 -15.37 0.33
C SER A 740 -23.53 -15.02 -0.83
N ASP A 741 -24.73 -14.52 -0.54
CA ASP A 741 -25.70 -14.11 -1.56
C ASP A 741 -25.15 -12.95 -2.41
N ALA A 742 -24.49 -11.97 -1.79
CA ALA A 742 -23.84 -10.87 -2.51
C ALA A 742 -22.71 -11.35 -3.45
N VAL A 743 -21.91 -12.34 -3.03
CA VAL A 743 -20.87 -12.94 -3.89
C VAL A 743 -21.49 -13.64 -5.09
N ILE A 744 -22.56 -14.41 -4.87
CA ILE A 744 -23.27 -15.11 -5.94
C ILE A 744 -23.80 -14.11 -6.97
N GLN A 745 -24.45 -13.03 -6.52
CA GLN A 745 -24.94 -11.97 -7.38
C GLN A 745 -23.80 -11.28 -8.15
N TRP A 746 -22.69 -10.96 -7.47
CA TRP A 746 -21.53 -10.37 -8.11
C TRP A 746 -20.95 -11.27 -9.21
N GLN A 747 -20.84 -12.57 -8.97
CA GLN A 747 -20.34 -13.53 -9.95
C GLN A 747 -21.33 -13.77 -11.10
N GLN A 748 -22.63 -13.68 -10.86
CA GLN A 748 -23.64 -13.67 -11.93
C GLN A 748 -23.49 -12.44 -12.83
N LEU A 749 -23.29 -11.25 -12.24
CA LEU A 749 -23.02 -10.02 -12.98
C LEU A 749 -21.73 -10.12 -13.82
N ARG A 750 -20.67 -10.72 -13.26
CA ARG A 750 -19.42 -11.02 -14.00
C ARG A 750 -19.59 -12.13 -15.05
N GLY A 751 -20.49 -13.08 -14.82
CA GLY A 751 -20.78 -14.16 -15.77
C GLY A 751 -21.61 -13.70 -16.97
N ALA A 752 -22.43 -12.66 -16.78
CA ALA A 752 -23.19 -11.96 -17.82
C ALA A 752 -22.35 -10.90 -18.57
N ASP A 753 -21.04 -10.81 -18.27
CA ASP A 753 -20.07 -9.93 -18.93
C ASP A 753 -19.96 -10.31 -20.41
N ASP A 754 -20.65 -9.55 -21.25
CA ASP A 754 -20.53 -9.61 -22.70
C ASP A 754 -19.30 -8.78 -23.11
N PRO A 755 -18.25 -9.40 -23.69
CA PRO A 755 -17.04 -8.71 -24.13
C PRO A 755 -17.30 -7.53 -25.07
N ALA A 756 -18.46 -7.47 -25.72
CA ALA A 756 -18.83 -6.40 -26.63
C ALA A 756 -19.63 -5.25 -25.99
N HIS A 757 -20.21 -5.40 -24.79
CA HIS A 757 -21.20 -4.45 -24.27
C HIS A 757 -21.13 -4.12 -22.77
N ARG A 758 -20.52 -4.95 -21.91
CA ARG A 758 -20.43 -4.70 -20.45
C ARG A 758 -19.10 -5.18 -19.89
N HIS A 759 -18.55 -4.40 -18.94
CA HIS A 759 -17.32 -4.73 -18.23
C HIS A 759 -17.47 -4.42 -16.74
N VAL A 760 -17.35 -5.44 -15.89
CA VAL A 760 -17.42 -5.31 -14.43
C VAL A 760 -16.10 -5.71 -13.78
N LEU A 761 -15.51 -4.79 -13.00
CA LEU A 761 -14.20 -4.99 -12.35
C LEU A 761 -14.24 -4.56 -10.88
N PHE A 762 -13.34 -5.12 -10.08
CA PHE A 762 -12.95 -4.48 -8.82
C PHE A 762 -11.95 -3.34 -9.06
N GLY A 763 -11.84 -2.43 -8.10
CA GLY A 763 -10.91 -1.30 -8.14
C GLY A 763 -9.45 -1.75 -8.20
N ASP A 764 -9.08 -2.80 -7.48
CA ASP A 764 -7.74 -3.39 -7.57
C ASP A 764 -7.49 -4.03 -8.94
N GLU A 765 -8.44 -4.78 -9.50
CA GLU A 765 -8.35 -5.34 -10.86
C GLU A 765 -8.17 -4.25 -11.93
N ALA A 766 -8.93 -3.15 -11.83
CA ALA A 766 -8.82 -2.02 -12.75
C ALA A 766 -7.44 -1.33 -12.70
N ASN A 767 -6.76 -1.40 -11.55
CA ASN A 767 -5.45 -0.80 -11.36
C ASN A 767 -4.30 -1.63 -11.97
N LEU A 768 -4.54 -2.90 -12.35
CA LEU A 768 -3.47 -3.84 -12.73
C LEU A 768 -3.03 -3.78 -14.20
N GLY A 769 -3.77 -3.13 -15.11
CA GLY A 769 -3.40 -3.19 -16.54
C GLY A 769 -4.08 -2.20 -17.48
N ARG A 770 -3.31 -1.72 -18.47
CA ARG A 770 -3.74 -0.80 -19.54
C ARG A 770 -4.88 -1.36 -20.39
N GLU A 771 -4.92 -2.68 -20.56
CA GLU A 771 -5.95 -3.35 -21.36
C GLU A 771 -7.34 -3.14 -20.79
N GLN A 772 -7.48 -3.11 -19.45
CA GLN A 772 -8.77 -2.91 -18.80
C GLN A 772 -9.35 -1.52 -19.12
N ALA A 773 -8.51 -0.48 -19.13
CA ALA A 773 -8.91 0.89 -19.42
C ALA A 773 -9.51 1.07 -20.83
N MET A 774 -9.08 0.26 -21.80
CA MET A 774 -9.53 0.36 -23.19
C MET A 774 -10.88 -0.33 -23.45
N ARG A 775 -11.37 -1.14 -22.51
CA ARG A 775 -12.58 -1.95 -22.70
C ARG A 775 -13.87 -1.13 -22.82
N SER A 776 -13.92 0.06 -22.22
CA SER A 776 -15.08 0.95 -22.32
C SER A 776 -14.67 2.42 -22.49
N HIS A 777 -15.54 3.19 -23.14
CA HIS A 777 -15.44 4.65 -23.21
C HIS A 777 -16.25 5.36 -22.14
N ASN A 778 -17.11 4.68 -21.39
CA ASN A 778 -17.95 5.29 -20.37
C ASN A 778 -17.92 4.42 -19.11
N TRP A 779 -17.20 4.88 -18.09
CA TRP A 779 -16.97 4.15 -16.86
C TRP A 779 -17.74 4.76 -15.70
N ALA A 780 -18.46 3.92 -14.97
CA ALA A 780 -18.98 4.24 -13.64
C ALA A 780 -18.07 3.61 -12.58
N ILE A 781 -17.47 4.43 -11.72
CA ILE A 781 -16.63 4.00 -10.61
C ILE A 781 -17.39 4.23 -9.32
N SER A 782 -17.71 3.15 -8.65
CA SER A 782 -18.45 3.17 -7.40
C SER A 782 -17.44 3.20 -6.24
N GLY A 783 -17.42 4.31 -5.52
CA GLY A 783 -16.44 4.63 -4.50
C GLY A 783 -15.41 5.68 -4.95
N THR A 784 -15.10 6.56 -4.02
CA THR A 784 -14.20 7.71 -4.22
C THR A 784 -12.90 7.58 -3.42
N GLY A 785 -12.60 6.36 -2.92
CA GLY A 785 -11.35 6.07 -2.23
C GLY A 785 -10.15 5.96 -3.17
N GLY A 786 -8.96 5.72 -2.61
CA GLY A 786 -7.70 5.70 -3.37
C GLY A 786 -7.69 4.71 -4.55
N THR A 787 -8.31 3.55 -4.43
CA THR A 787 -8.42 2.57 -5.53
C THR A 787 -9.32 3.06 -6.67
N GLY A 788 -10.39 3.79 -6.37
CA GLY A 788 -11.25 4.42 -7.37
C GLY A 788 -10.58 5.60 -8.07
N VAL A 789 -9.81 6.41 -7.32
CA VAL A 789 -9.02 7.52 -7.90
C VAL A 789 -7.91 6.98 -8.83
N SER A 790 -7.17 5.95 -8.42
CA SER A 790 -6.17 5.29 -9.29
C SER A 790 -6.81 4.71 -10.55
N ALA A 791 -7.97 4.06 -10.44
CA ALA A 791 -8.66 3.50 -11.61
C ALA A 791 -9.09 4.62 -12.58
N ALA A 792 -9.64 5.72 -12.06
CA ALA A 792 -9.99 6.89 -12.87
C ALA A 792 -8.78 7.47 -13.61
N GLU A 793 -7.65 7.62 -12.92
CA GLU A 793 -6.40 8.12 -13.52
C GLU A 793 -5.93 7.23 -14.68
N ILE A 794 -5.85 5.91 -14.45
CA ILE A 794 -5.41 4.95 -15.45
C ILE A 794 -6.35 4.99 -16.66
N ILE A 795 -7.65 4.98 -16.44
CA ILE A 795 -8.65 5.01 -17.52
C ILE A 795 -8.53 6.29 -18.36
N LEU A 796 -8.53 7.46 -17.72
CA LEU A 796 -8.49 8.75 -18.42
C LEU A 796 -7.17 8.96 -19.18
N ARG A 797 -6.07 8.39 -18.67
CA ARG A 797 -4.75 8.44 -19.29
C ARG A 797 -4.61 7.49 -20.48
N GLU A 798 -4.98 6.22 -20.30
CA GLU A 798 -4.77 5.19 -21.32
C GLU A 798 -5.83 5.24 -22.43
N ASN A 799 -7.04 5.71 -22.13
CA ASN A 799 -8.14 5.84 -23.10
C ASN A 799 -8.55 7.31 -23.29
N PRO A 800 -8.05 7.99 -24.35
CA PRO A 800 -8.35 9.41 -24.62
C PRO A 800 -9.83 9.71 -24.85
N LYS A 801 -10.65 8.70 -25.14
CA LYS A 801 -12.09 8.83 -25.37
C LYS A 801 -12.93 8.49 -24.14
N ALA A 802 -12.30 8.03 -23.05
CA ALA A 802 -13.02 7.62 -21.86
C ALA A 802 -13.62 8.80 -21.12
N HIS A 803 -14.86 8.64 -20.68
CA HIS A 803 -15.53 9.46 -19.68
C HIS A 803 -15.67 8.63 -18.41
N VAL A 804 -15.32 9.23 -17.28
CA VAL A 804 -15.35 8.60 -15.96
C VAL A 804 -16.32 9.36 -15.07
N MET A 805 -17.29 8.63 -14.54
CA MET A 805 -18.20 9.07 -13.48
C MET A 805 -17.82 8.38 -12.19
N MET A 806 -17.33 9.16 -11.22
CA MET A 806 -17.12 8.66 -9.86
C MET A 806 -18.38 8.88 -9.03
N ILE A 807 -18.80 7.85 -8.30
CA ILE A 807 -20.05 7.83 -7.51
C ILE A 807 -19.68 7.51 -6.07
N GLY A 808 -20.13 8.31 -5.11
CA GLY A 808 -19.86 8.02 -3.70
C GLY A 808 -20.71 8.87 -2.75
N ALA A 809 -20.80 8.44 -1.49
CA ALA A 809 -21.44 9.26 -0.45
C ALA A 809 -20.70 10.61 -0.31
N ASP A 810 -21.34 11.59 0.34
CA ASP A 810 -20.79 12.94 0.60
C ASP A 810 -19.27 12.91 0.74
N GLU A 811 -18.60 13.75 -0.06
CA GLU A 811 -17.13 13.87 -0.22
C GLU A 811 -16.37 13.28 0.97
N PRO A 812 -15.81 12.05 0.86
CA PRO A 812 -15.05 11.48 1.97
C PRO A 812 -13.99 12.48 2.41
N ALA A 813 -13.84 12.66 3.71
CA ALA A 813 -12.82 13.54 4.28
C ALA A 813 -11.47 13.24 3.63
N GLY A 814 -10.88 14.23 2.95
CA GLY A 814 -9.60 14.08 2.25
C GLY A 814 -9.69 13.92 0.74
N LEU A 815 -10.83 13.57 0.12
CA LEU A 815 -10.93 13.34 -1.34
C LEU A 815 -10.62 14.61 -2.14
N MET A 816 -11.35 15.69 -1.85
CA MET A 816 -11.16 16.97 -2.54
C MET A 816 -9.78 17.57 -2.26
N GLN A 817 -9.07 16.99 -1.30
CA GLN A 817 -7.74 17.39 -0.85
C GLN A 817 -6.65 16.38 -1.25
N ASN A 818 -7.01 15.32 -1.99
CA ASN A 818 -6.09 14.27 -2.43
C ASN A 818 -5.32 14.76 -3.67
N ASP A 819 -3.99 14.74 -3.62
CA ASP A 819 -3.13 15.29 -4.68
C ASP A 819 -3.32 14.56 -6.02
N GLN A 820 -3.52 13.24 -6.00
CA GLN A 820 -3.79 12.44 -7.19
C GLN A 820 -5.15 12.83 -7.80
N PHE A 821 -6.22 12.91 -7.00
CA PHE A 821 -7.55 13.34 -7.47
C PHE A 821 -7.53 14.76 -8.03
N LEU A 822 -6.87 15.70 -7.36
CA LEU A 822 -6.75 17.07 -7.84
C LEU A 822 -5.95 17.16 -9.14
N SER A 823 -4.94 16.31 -9.33
CA SER A 823 -4.16 16.25 -10.56
C SER A 823 -4.99 15.83 -11.77
N ILE A 824 -5.86 14.82 -11.61
CA ILE A 824 -6.77 14.38 -12.67
C ILE A 824 -7.90 15.40 -12.88
N ALA A 825 -8.43 16.01 -11.81
CA ALA A 825 -9.51 16.98 -11.89
C ALA A 825 -9.09 18.26 -12.63
N LYS A 826 -7.86 18.75 -12.42
CA LYS A 826 -7.33 19.91 -13.16
C LYS A 826 -7.30 19.70 -14.68
N LEU A 827 -7.18 18.44 -15.13
CA LEU A 827 -7.13 18.10 -16.55
C LEU A 827 -8.50 17.74 -17.11
N HIS A 828 -9.34 17.07 -16.31
CA HIS A 828 -10.51 16.37 -16.82
C HIS A 828 -11.85 16.78 -16.18
N ALA A 829 -11.85 17.57 -15.10
CA ALA A 829 -13.10 17.92 -14.42
C ALA A 829 -14.08 18.64 -15.37
N ASP A 830 -15.35 18.25 -15.27
CA ASP A 830 -16.44 19.03 -15.86
C ASP A 830 -16.63 20.38 -15.16
N ALA A 831 -17.49 21.22 -15.74
CA ALA A 831 -17.71 22.57 -15.22
C ALA A 831 -18.26 22.55 -13.78
N LEU A 832 -19.11 21.57 -13.44
CA LEU A 832 -19.72 21.47 -12.11
C LEU A 832 -18.68 21.08 -11.06
N LEU A 833 -17.89 20.03 -11.32
CA LEU A 833 -16.82 19.59 -10.44
C LEU A 833 -15.74 20.65 -10.30
N ALA A 834 -15.40 21.36 -11.39
CA ALA A 834 -14.42 22.44 -11.35
C ALA A 834 -14.86 23.60 -10.47
N VAL A 835 -16.14 24.02 -10.56
CA VAL A 835 -16.73 25.02 -9.65
C VAL A 835 -16.67 24.55 -8.21
N ARG A 836 -17.04 23.29 -7.95
CA ARG A 836 -17.00 22.68 -6.61
C ARG A 836 -15.59 22.66 -6.02
N LEU A 837 -14.57 22.41 -6.84
CA LEU A 837 -13.16 22.39 -6.45
C LEU A 837 -12.49 23.77 -6.42
N GLY A 838 -13.13 24.80 -6.99
CA GLY A 838 -12.53 26.12 -7.16
C GLY A 838 -11.31 26.11 -8.11
N ILE A 839 -11.36 25.29 -9.17
CA ILE A 839 -10.35 25.19 -10.23
C ILE A 839 -10.97 25.56 -11.58
N SER A 840 -10.13 25.77 -12.60
CA SER A 840 -10.61 25.91 -13.97
C SER A 840 -11.18 24.59 -14.48
N PRO A 841 -12.27 24.60 -15.28
CA PRO A 841 -12.76 23.40 -15.96
C PRO A 841 -11.69 22.75 -16.83
N GLY A 842 -11.63 21.42 -16.80
CA GLY A 842 -10.80 20.60 -17.65
C GLY A 842 -11.50 20.28 -18.98
N ASP A 843 -11.15 19.12 -19.57
CA ASP A 843 -11.78 18.62 -20.79
C ASP A 843 -13.17 17.98 -20.60
N GLY A 844 -13.67 17.92 -19.35
CA GLY A 844 -15.00 17.43 -19.00
C GLY A 844 -15.16 15.91 -18.95
N ARG A 845 -14.08 15.14 -19.10
CA ARG A 845 -14.12 13.67 -19.06
C ARG A 845 -14.23 13.08 -17.66
N LEU A 846 -14.10 13.87 -16.59
CA LEU A 846 -14.26 13.44 -15.21
C LEU A 846 -15.45 14.15 -14.56
N THR A 847 -16.36 13.34 -14.02
CA THR A 847 -17.53 13.81 -13.26
C THR A 847 -17.55 13.14 -11.88
N LEU A 848 -18.10 13.84 -10.89
CA LEU A 848 -18.28 13.34 -9.53
C LEU A 848 -19.72 13.56 -9.10
N THR A 849 -20.42 12.47 -8.82
CA THR A 849 -21.81 12.48 -8.35
C THR A 849 -21.87 11.95 -6.92
N THR A 850 -22.59 12.67 -6.07
CA THR A 850 -22.91 12.22 -4.71
C THR A 850 -24.10 11.29 -4.74
N ASP A 851 -23.87 10.01 -4.43
CA ASP A 851 -24.92 9.00 -4.32
C ASP A 851 -24.53 7.89 -3.33
N ARG A 852 -25.49 7.12 -2.84
CA ARG A 852 -25.24 6.01 -1.91
C ARG A 852 -24.74 4.79 -2.67
N VAL A 853 -23.50 4.40 -2.41
CA VAL A 853 -22.91 3.20 -3.00
C VAL A 853 -22.75 2.11 -1.93
N GLY A 854 -23.38 0.95 -2.14
CA GLY A 854 -22.97 -0.33 -1.56
C GLY A 854 -23.04 -0.49 -0.03
N ALA A 855 -23.96 0.18 0.68
CA ALA A 855 -24.15 -0.03 2.12
C ALA A 855 -25.56 -0.56 2.46
N ALA A 856 -25.62 -1.69 3.17
CA ALA A 856 -26.80 -2.02 3.98
C ALA A 856 -26.90 -0.98 5.12
N GLN A 857 -28.00 -0.24 5.19
CA GLN A 857 -28.26 0.61 6.35
C GLN A 857 -28.32 -0.26 7.63
N GLN A 858 -27.63 0.15 8.69
CA GLN A 858 -28.20 -0.02 10.03
C GLN A 858 -29.44 0.85 10.07
N GLN A 859 -30.60 0.31 9.71
CA GLN A 859 -31.88 0.91 10.03
C GLN A 859 -32.44 0.23 11.28
N ASP A 860 -33.04 1.07 12.11
CA ASP A 860 -33.68 0.73 13.37
C ASP A 860 -34.70 -0.41 13.17
N ARG A 861 -34.34 -1.61 13.65
CA ARG A 861 -35.14 -2.84 13.55
C ARG A 861 -36.58 -2.65 14.05
N ALA A 862 -36.78 -1.68 14.97
CA ALA A 862 -38.08 -1.30 15.50
C ALA A 862 -39.06 -0.74 14.45
N ALA A 863 -38.57 -0.04 13.41
CA ALA A 863 -39.43 0.51 12.35
C ALA A 863 -39.92 -0.56 11.35
N TRP A 864 -39.13 -1.63 11.19
CA TRP A 864 -39.46 -2.78 10.34
C TRP A 864 -40.47 -3.72 11.03
N GLU A 865 -40.28 -4.00 12.32
CA GLU A 865 -41.22 -4.82 13.12
C GLU A 865 -42.58 -4.13 13.34
N ALA A 866 -42.65 -2.80 13.16
CA ALA A 866 -43.87 -2.00 13.26
C ALA A 866 -44.69 -1.92 11.94
N GLY A 867 -44.35 -2.69 10.91
CA GLY A 867 -45.12 -2.74 9.65
C GLY A 867 -44.86 -1.57 8.69
N GLY A 868 -43.73 -0.88 8.82
CA GLY A 868 -43.30 0.11 7.83
C GLY A 868 -43.05 -0.52 6.45
N PRO A 869 -43.21 0.23 5.35
CA PRO A 869 -42.94 -0.27 4.00
C PRO A 869 -41.50 -0.77 3.89
N ARG A 870 -41.30 -1.91 3.19
CA ARG A 870 -39.96 -2.39 2.82
C ARG A 870 -39.21 -1.23 2.15
N PRO A 871 -37.93 -0.96 2.50
CA PRO A 871 -37.14 0.00 1.76
C PRO A 871 -37.12 -0.41 0.29
N ALA A 872 -37.45 0.52 -0.60
CA ALA A 872 -37.24 0.35 -2.03
C ALA A 872 -35.74 0.14 -2.27
N GLY A 873 -35.35 -1.06 -2.69
CA GLY A 873 -33.93 -1.41 -2.89
C GLY A 873 -33.65 -2.88 -3.18
N TRP A 874 -34.66 -3.67 -3.56
CA TRP A 874 -34.48 -5.00 -4.11
C TRP A 874 -35.34 -5.12 -5.36
N VAL A 875 -34.68 -5.20 -6.53
CA VAL A 875 -35.30 -5.59 -7.79
C VAL A 875 -34.71 -6.95 -8.15
N ASP A 876 -35.58 -7.96 -8.27
CA ASP A 876 -35.22 -9.27 -8.84
C ASP A 876 -34.95 -9.07 -10.34
N GLU A 877 -33.80 -9.54 -10.84
CA GLU A 877 -33.41 -9.39 -12.25
C GLU A 877 -34.41 -10.08 -13.20
N SER A 878 -35.19 -11.04 -12.69
CA SER A 878 -36.30 -11.68 -13.40
C SER A 878 -37.49 -10.74 -13.65
N ASP A 879 -37.64 -9.65 -12.89
CA ASP A 879 -38.68 -8.63 -13.04
C ASP A 879 -38.34 -7.57 -14.10
N ILE A 880 -37.10 -7.55 -14.60
CA ILE A 880 -36.67 -6.65 -15.68
C ILE A 880 -37.08 -7.28 -17.02
N PRO A 881 -37.91 -6.63 -17.86
CA PRO A 881 -38.27 -7.16 -19.18
C PRO A 881 -37.03 -7.44 -20.03
N ALA A 882 -36.95 -8.59 -20.69
CA ALA A 882 -35.76 -9.04 -21.44
C ALA A 882 -35.21 -7.99 -22.42
N ALA A 883 -36.08 -7.18 -23.03
CA ALA A 883 -35.72 -6.10 -23.94
C ALA A 883 -35.01 -4.89 -23.29
N LYS A 884 -35.03 -4.78 -21.95
CA LYS A 884 -34.34 -3.72 -21.18
C LYS A 884 -33.06 -4.20 -20.50
N ARG A 885 -32.74 -5.50 -20.61
CA ARG A 885 -31.58 -6.10 -19.95
C ARG A 885 -30.24 -5.72 -20.58
N SER A 886 -30.20 -4.95 -21.67
CA SER A 886 -28.96 -4.65 -22.43
C SER A 886 -28.47 -3.19 -22.46
N THR A 887 -29.04 -2.23 -21.70
CA THR A 887 -28.63 -0.79 -21.83
C THR A 887 -28.42 -0.02 -20.53
N GLN A 888 -28.47 -0.63 -19.35
CA GLN A 888 -28.41 0.09 -18.07
C GLN A 888 -27.45 -0.56 -17.08
N ILE A 889 -26.54 0.22 -16.51
CA ILE A 889 -25.76 -0.13 -15.31
C ILE A 889 -26.55 0.39 -14.11
N TYR A 890 -26.88 -0.51 -13.19
CA TYR A 890 -27.60 -0.19 -11.98
C TYR A 890 -26.60 0.10 -10.85
N ASP A 891 -26.96 1.00 -9.93
CA ASP A 891 -26.27 1.09 -8.65
C ASP A 891 -26.39 -0.24 -7.87
N ALA A 892 -25.64 -0.37 -6.77
CA ALA A 892 -25.66 -1.56 -5.91
C ALA A 892 -27.03 -1.88 -5.28
N ASN A 893 -28.05 -1.03 -5.47
CA ASN A 893 -29.40 -1.19 -4.95
C ASN A 893 -30.45 -1.38 -6.06
N GLY A 894 -30.05 -1.48 -7.33
CA GLY A 894 -30.98 -1.59 -8.46
C GLY A 894 -31.83 -0.34 -8.74
N ALA A 895 -31.55 0.80 -8.08
CA ALA A 895 -32.48 1.93 -7.99
C ALA A 895 -32.19 3.03 -9.02
N SER A 896 -30.91 3.26 -9.35
CA SER A 896 -30.47 4.31 -10.26
C SER A 896 -29.90 3.73 -11.55
N THR A 897 -30.43 4.18 -12.69
CA THR A 897 -29.90 3.81 -14.01
C THR A 897 -28.81 4.80 -14.40
N HIS A 898 -27.54 4.39 -14.41
CA HIS A 898 -26.48 5.13 -15.10
C HIS A 898 -26.52 4.72 -16.59
N THR A 899 -27.50 5.25 -17.31
CA THR A 899 -27.87 4.90 -18.70
C THR A 899 -26.77 5.12 -19.74
N GLN A 900 -25.63 5.69 -19.36
CA GLN A 900 -24.54 6.06 -20.27
C GLN A 900 -23.24 5.27 -20.06
N ALA A 901 -23.10 4.53 -18.94
CA ALA A 901 -21.89 3.77 -18.67
C ALA A 901 -21.97 2.37 -19.31
N SER A 902 -20.88 1.90 -19.91
CA SER A 902 -20.72 0.51 -20.40
C SER A 902 -19.64 -0.27 -19.65
N GLY A 903 -18.89 0.39 -18.75
CA GLY A 903 -18.02 -0.23 -17.77
C GLY A 903 -18.39 0.17 -16.34
N TYR A 904 -18.22 -0.73 -15.39
CA TYR A 904 -18.45 -0.54 -13.96
C TYR A 904 -17.26 -1.03 -13.12
N ILE A 905 -16.87 -0.23 -12.13
CA ILE A 905 -15.79 -0.56 -11.20
C ILE A 905 -16.29 -0.46 -9.76
N ALA A 906 -16.13 -1.54 -9.00
CA ALA A 906 -16.35 -1.58 -7.56
C ALA A 906 -15.08 -1.21 -6.78
N ALA A 907 -15.02 0.03 -6.29
CA ALA A 907 -13.94 0.58 -5.47
C ALA A 907 -14.48 1.13 -4.12
N ILE A 908 -15.37 0.35 -3.50
CA ILE A 908 -16.16 0.73 -2.32
C ILE A 908 -15.41 0.54 -0.99
N GLY A 909 -14.12 0.27 -1.06
CA GLY A 909 -13.24 0.12 0.08
C GLY A 909 -12.94 -1.34 0.40
N ARG A 910 -11.90 -1.52 1.21
CA ARG A 910 -11.36 -2.83 1.53
C ARG A 910 -12.10 -3.46 2.72
N GLN A 911 -12.35 -4.76 2.65
CA GLN A 911 -12.94 -5.51 3.75
C GLN A 911 -11.87 -5.91 4.75
N GLY A 912 -12.03 -5.57 6.04
CA GLY A 912 -11.11 -6.05 7.07
C GLY A 912 -11.05 -7.58 7.08
N ASP A 913 -9.87 -8.14 6.85
CA ASP A 913 -9.62 -9.59 6.83
C ASP A 913 -8.16 -9.91 7.21
N TYR A 914 -7.91 -11.15 7.58
CA TYR A 914 -6.55 -11.64 7.76
C TYR A 914 -5.86 -11.77 6.40
N PRO A 915 -4.53 -11.56 6.30
CA PRO A 915 -3.78 -11.90 5.10
C PRO A 915 -4.03 -13.37 4.70
N PRO A 916 -4.13 -13.73 3.41
CA PRO A 916 -4.51 -15.08 2.97
C PRO A 916 -3.69 -16.22 3.59
N ILE A 917 -2.40 -15.97 3.86
CA ILE A 917 -1.51 -16.94 4.52
C ILE A 917 -1.97 -17.22 5.96
N VAL A 918 -2.36 -16.18 6.70
CA VAL A 918 -2.85 -16.29 8.08
C VAL A 918 -4.26 -16.87 8.10
N ALA A 919 -5.14 -16.41 7.22
CA ALA A 919 -6.49 -16.94 7.07
C ALA A 919 -6.48 -18.45 6.76
N SER A 920 -5.56 -18.90 5.90
CA SER A 920 -5.37 -20.33 5.59
C SER A 920 -4.98 -21.16 6.81
N LEU A 921 -4.11 -20.65 7.67
CA LEU A 921 -3.69 -21.37 8.87
C LEU A 921 -4.79 -21.41 9.94
N ILE A 922 -5.54 -20.32 10.07
CA ILE A 922 -6.72 -20.29 10.95
C ILE A 922 -7.76 -21.30 10.46
N ASP A 923 -8.05 -21.35 9.16
CA ASP A 923 -8.94 -22.34 8.57
C ASP A 923 -8.44 -23.78 8.78
N GLN A 924 -7.14 -24.04 8.61
CA GLN A 924 -6.54 -25.35 8.89
C GLN A 924 -6.69 -25.75 10.36
N ALA A 925 -6.52 -24.81 11.29
CA ALA A 925 -6.75 -25.06 12.71
C ALA A 925 -8.23 -25.34 12.98
N ARG A 926 -9.15 -24.53 12.44
CA ARG A 926 -10.60 -24.74 12.54
C ARG A 926 -10.99 -26.15 12.11
N ARG A 927 -10.54 -26.59 10.93
CA ARG A 927 -10.81 -27.94 10.39
C ARG A 927 -10.22 -29.08 11.21
N ARG A 928 -9.25 -28.79 12.09
CA ARG A 928 -8.59 -29.76 12.98
C ARG A 928 -9.03 -29.61 14.44
N ASN A 929 -10.15 -28.93 14.71
CA ASN A 929 -10.61 -28.59 16.05
C ASN A 929 -9.55 -27.89 16.92
N GLY A 930 -8.68 -27.12 16.26
CA GLY A 930 -7.71 -26.23 16.87
C GLY A 930 -8.34 -24.90 17.31
N ASN A 931 -7.51 -24.04 17.89
CA ASN A 931 -7.89 -22.68 18.30
C ASN A 931 -6.83 -21.68 17.84
N TYR A 932 -7.16 -20.39 17.86
CA TYR A 932 -6.19 -19.34 17.60
C TYR A 932 -6.44 -18.11 18.47
N GLN A 933 -5.37 -17.35 18.66
CA GLN A 933 -5.35 -16.11 19.43
C GLN A 933 -4.60 -15.03 18.66
N ILE A 934 -5.16 -13.82 18.65
CA ILE A 934 -4.55 -12.63 18.06
C ILE A 934 -4.03 -11.74 19.19
N THR A 935 -2.74 -11.42 19.16
CA THR A 935 -2.12 -10.51 20.15
C THR A 935 -1.58 -9.29 19.42
N LEU A 936 -2.21 -8.13 19.63
CA LEU A 936 -1.71 -6.86 19.10
C LEU A 936 -0.34 -6.54 19.72
N ARG A 937 0.57 -6.04 18.90
CA ARG A 937 1.94 -5.70 19.27
C ARG A 937 2.13 -4.20 19.22
N PHE A 938 2.77 -3.69 20.27
CA PHE A 938 3.12 -2.29 20.41
C PHE A 938 4.60 -2.16 20.76
N HIS A 939 5.25 -1.16 20.20
CA HIS A 939 6.60 -0.73 20.58
C HIS A 939 6.56 0.78 20.77
N ASP A 940 7.11 1.27 21.88
CA ASP A 940 6.93 2.66 22.31
C ASP A 940 5.45 3.10 22.29
N ARG A 941 4.55 2.18 22.66
CA ARG A 941 3.08 2.35 22.66
C ARG A 941 2.46 2.63 21.28
N GLN A 942 3.24 2.58 20.20
CA GLN A 942 2.76 2.63 18.82
C GLN A 942 2.51 1.23 18.27
N TYR A 943 1.47 1.08 17.46
CA TYR A 943 1.06 -0.20 16.90
C TYR A 943 2.03 -0.65 15.81
N ILE A 944 2.69 -1.80 16.01
CA ILE A 944 3.67 -2.37 15.08
C ILE A 944 3.17 -3.62 14.34
N GLY A 945 1.95 -4.08 14.65
CA GLY A 945 1.35 -5.26 14.03
C GLY A 945 0.71 -6.19 15.05
N TYR A 946 0.52 -7.46 14.70
CA TYR A 946 -0.02 -8.47 15.61
C TYR A 946 0.68 -9.82 15.46
N THR A 947 0.65 -10.65 16.49
CA THR A 947 1.03 -12.06 16.42
C THR A 947 -0.23 -12.93 16.39
N ALA A 948 -0.37 -13.77 15.37
CA ALA A 948 -1.33 -14.87 15.36
C ALA A 948 -0.69 -16.12 15.99
N SER A 949 -1.28 -16.62 17.07
CA SER A 949 -0.88 -17.87 17.74
C SER A 949 -1.91 -18.93 17.42
N ILE A 950 -1.55 -19.96 16.67
CA ILE A 950 -2.47 -20.93 16.10
C ILE A 950 -2.14 -22.31 16.67
N GLN A 951 -3.11 -22.92 17.35
CA GLN A 951 -2.99 -24.21 18.01
C GLN A 951 -3.69 -25.27 17.15
N ALA A 952 -2.95 -26.30 16.72
CA ALA A 952 -3.52 -27.46 16.04
C ALA A 952 -2.55 -28.66 16.14
N ASN A 953 -3.09 -29.88 16.08
CA ASN A 953 -2.32 -31.12 16.16
C ASN A 953 -1.36 -31.20 17.38
N GLY A 954 -1.77 -30.63 18.52
CA GLY A 954 -0.96 -30.61 19.74
C GLY A 954 0.22 -29.62 19.73
N GLY A 955 0.43 -28.88 18.63
CA GLY A 955 1.44 -27.82 18.53
C GLY A 955 0.83 -26.42 18.54
N THR A 956 1.66 -25.41 18.83
CA THR A 956 1.32 -23.99 18.65
C THR A 956 2.33 -23.37 17.69
N VAL A 957 1.83 -22.72 16.64
CA VAL A 957 2.64 -21.95 15.69
C VAL A 957 2.37 -20.46 15.88
N HIS A 958 3.41 -19.64 15.73
CA HIS A 958 3.32 -18.19 15.85
C HIS A 958 3.72 -17.53 14.54
N ILE A 959 2.98 -16.49 14.14
CA ILE A 959 3.26 -15.69 12.95
C ILE A 959 3.03 -14.24 13.29
N ASP A 960 3.99 -13.39 12.97
CA ASP A 960 3.82 -11.95 13.06
C ASP A 960 3.25 -11.39 11.77
N VAL A 961 2.42 -10.36 11.89
CA VAL A 961 1.87 -9.62 10.76
C VAL A 961 2.12 -8.14 11.01
N THR A 962 2.74 -7.45 10.06
CA THR A 962 3.11 -6.04 10.16
C THR A 962 2.84 -5.29 8.85
N GLY A 963 3.10 -3.99 8.82
CA GLY A 963 2.83 -3.11 7.70
C GLY A 963 1.34 -2.99 7.34
N ALA A 964 1.03 -2.60 6.11
CA ALA A 964 -0.36 -2.42 5.64
C ALA A 964 -1.26 -3.62 5.96
N ALA A 965 -0.75 -4.85 5.80
CA ALA A 965 -1.46 -6.10 6.08
C ALA A 965 -2.06 -6.15 7.48
N SER A 966 -1.35 -5.58 8.46
CA SER A 966 -1.72 -5.64 9.87
C SER A 966 -2.81 -4.65 10.28
N ARG A 967 -3.15 -3.68 9.42
CA ARG A 967 -4.04 -2.56 9.74
C ARG A 967 -5.50 -2.80 9.35
N PHE A 968 -5.78 -3.91 8.67
CA PHE A 968 -7.11 -4.29 8.22
C PHE A 968 -7.62 -5.53 8.95
N LEU A 969 -7.33 -5.68 10.25
CA LEU A 969 -7.83 -6.79 11.04
C LEU A 969 -9.37 -6.87 10.98
N PRO A 970 -9.97 -8.07 10.84
CA PRO A 970 -11.43 -8.22 10.86
C PRO A 970 -11.96 -7.95 12.27
N ASP A 971 -13.19 -7.41 12.37
CA ASP A 971 -13.85 -7.18 13.68
C ASP A 971 -13.95 -8.45 14.53
N SER A 972 -14.06 -9.62 13.88
CA SER A 972 -14.07 -10.92 14.55
C SER A 972 -12.79 -11.18 15.35
N ALA A 973 -11.65 -10.60 14.95
CA ALA A 973 -10.38 -10.75 15.65
C ALA A 973 -10.47 -10.32 17.13
N ARG A 974 -11.37 -9.38 17.46
CA ARG A 974 -11.64 -8.95 18.83
C ARG A 974 -12.04 -10.11 19.75
N ARG A 975 -12.77 -11.10 19.24
CA ARG A 975 -13.17 -12.31 20.00
C ARG A 975 -12.00 -13.25 20.28
N HIS A 976 -10.92 -13.12 19.52
CA HIS A 976 -9.72 -13.95 19.62
C HIS A 976 -8.56 -13.20 20.31
N MET A 977 -8.82 -12.02 20.88
CA MET A 977 -7.84 -11.26 21.65
C MET A 977 -7.92 -11.61 23.14
N PRO A 978 -6.78 -11.73 23.84
CA PRO A 978 -6.77 -11.89 25.29
C PRO A 978 -7.16 -10.57 25.99
N GLY A 979 -7.79 -10.67 27.17
CA GLY A 979 -8.00 -9.53 28.07
C GLY A 979 -8.97 -8.47 27.53
N ASN A 980 -8.71 -7.19 27.89
CA ASN A 980 -9.54 -6.04 27.49
C ASN A 980 -9.29 -5.65 26.02
N HIS A 981 -9.88 -6.42 25.11
CA HIS A 981 -9.75 -6.24 23.66
C HIS A 981 -10.25 -4.88 23.17
N ALA A 982 -11.24 -4.26 23.84
CA ALA A 982 -11.75 -2.94 23.46
C ALA A 982 -10.69 -1.84 23.65
N ASP A 983 -9.91 -1.90 24.72
CA ASP A 983 -8.81 -0.95 24.96
C ASP A 983 -7.65 -1.17 23.98
N ALA A 984 -7.27 -2.42 23.73
CA ALA A 984 -6.22 -2.75 22.77
C ALA A 984 -6.59 -2.30 21.35
N TRP A 985 -7.85 -2.48 20.95
CA TRP A 985 -8.37 -2.02 19.67
C TRP A 985 -8.36 -0.50 19.55
N ARG A 986 -8.83 0.21 20.59
CA ARG A 986 -8.80 1.69 20.64
C ARG A 986 -7.37 2.22 20.50
N LYS A 987 -6.38 1.57 21.13
CA LYS A 987 -4.96 1.91 20.99
C LYS A 987 -4.43 1.72 19.56
N MET A 988 -4.87 0.67 18.87
CA MET A 988 -4.52 0.45 17.46
C MET A 988 -5.12 1.53 16.54
N GLU A 989 -6.39 1.88 16.75
CA GLU A 989 -7.07 2.95 16.00
C GLU A 989 -6.40 4.31 16.24
N ALA A 990 -6.14 4.67 17.50
CA ALA A 990 -5.42 5.90 17.86
C ALA A 990 -4.02 5.95 17.23
N SER A 991 -3.28 4.83 17.28
CA SER A 991 -1.96 4.73 16.64
C SER A 991 -2.01 4.88 15.11
N SER A 992 -3.12 4.53 14.47
CA SER A 992 -3.28 4.70 13.03
C SER A 992 -3.52 6.16 12.65
N ASP A 993 -4.31 6.90 13.44
CA ASP A 993 -4.51 8.34 13.26
C ASP A 993 -3.22 9.14 13.51
N TRP A 994 -2.34 8.71 14.43
CA TRP A 994 -1.02 9.33 14.60
C TRP A 994 -0.06 9.03 13.44
N ALA A 995 -0.08 7.81 12.89
CA ALA A 995 0.86 7.39 11.84
C ALA A 995 0.53 7.97 10.45
N ALA A 996 -0.75 8.22 10.17
CA ALA A 996 -1.22 8.85 8.94
C ALA A 996 -2.51 9.64 9.22
N PRO A 997 -2.40 10.82 9.85
CA PRO A 997 -3.56 11.67 10.06
C PRO A 997 -4.10 12.13 8.71
N ALA A 998 -5.42 12.34 8.62
CA ALA A 998 -6.07 12.73 7.36
C ALA A 998 -5.50 14.03 6.76
N GLU A 999 -5.02 14.93 7.61
CA GLU A 999 -4.34 16.17 7.24
C GLU A 999 -3.00 15.94 6.54
N SER A 1000 -2.36 14.78 6.69
CA SER A 1000 -1.11 14.50 5.99
C SER A 1000 -1.32 14.13 4.52
N GLY A 1001 -2.56 13.86 4.10
CA GLY A 1001 -2.84 13.27 2.78
C GLY A 1001 -2.39 11.81 2.65
N ASN A 1002 -1.91 11.20 3.74
CA ASN A 1002 -1.63 9.77 3.82
C ASN A 1002 -2.85 9.03 4.37
N PHE A 1003 -2.79 7.70 4.30
CA PHE A 1003 -3.76 6.82 4.93
C PHE A 1003 -3.02 5.72 5.69
N ALA A 1004 -3.68 5.11 6.67
CA ALA A 1004 -3.05 4.16 7.59
C ALA A 1004 -2.31 3.00 6.89
N GLY A 1005 -2.81 2.52 5.75
CA GLY A 1005 -2.13 1.47 4.96
C GLY A 1005 -1.19 1.98 3.87
N GLY A 1006 -1.02 3.29 3.71
CA GLY A 1006 -0.18 3.91 2.68
C GLY A 1006 1.31 3.67 2.88
N TRP A 1007 2.12 4.14 1.92
CA TRP A 1007 3.56 3.90 1.90
C TRP A 1007 4.25 4.41 3.17
N ALA A 1008 4.00 5.68 3.54
CA ALA A 1008 4.56 6.32 4.73
C ALA A 1008 4.25 5.55 6.02
N ALA A 1009 2.96 5.34 6.31
CA ALA A 1009 2.52 4.67 7.53
C ALA A 1009 2.98 3.21 7.63
N THR A 1010 3.09 2.51 6.48
CA THR A 1010 3.68 1.17 6.45
C THR A 1010 5.16 1.23 6.76
N THR A 1011 5.91 2.11 6.09
CA THR A 1011 7.36 2.27 6.26
C THR A 1011 7.72 2.55 7.73
N THR A 1012 7.05 3.50 8.36
CA THR A 1012 7.27 3.82 9.78
C THR A 1012 6.94 2.63 10.70
N GLN A 1013 5.81 1.96 10.46
CA GLN A 1013 5.41 0.82 11.27
C GLN A 1013 6.41 -0.33 11.18
N THR A 1014 6.89 -0.64 9.99
CA THR A 1014 7.79 -1.76 9.76
C THR A 1014 9.21 -1.47 10.22
N ASP A 1015 9.68 -0.22 10.17
CA ASP A 1015 10.94 0.20 10.80
C ASP A 1015 10.90 -0.01 12.34
N GLN A 1016 9.80 0.40 12.98
CA GLN A 1016 9.59 0.16 14.41
C GLN A 1016 9.46 -1.33 14.75
N TYR A 1017 8.78 -2.10 13.89
CA TYR A 1017 8.75 -3.55 14.02
C TYR A 1017 10.16 -4.16 13.94
N ALA A 1018 11.02 -3.68 13.04
CA ALA A 1018 12.41 -4.13 12.92
C ALA A 1018 13.20 -3.90 14.21
N THR A 1019 13.03 -2.72 14.81
CA THR A 1019 13.65 -2.33 16.09
C THR A 1019 13.14 -3.19 17.24
N TRP A 1020 11.83 -3.42 17.33
CA TRP A 1020 11.25 -4.33 18.33
C TRP A 1020 11.79 -5.74 18.15
N ARG A 1021 11.86 -6.22 16.90
CA ARG A 1021 12.36 -7.54 16.57
C ARG A 1021 13.84 -7.63 16.93
N SER A 1022 14.67 -6.61 16.78
CA SER A 1022 16.10 -6.70 17.12
C SER A 1022 16.40 -6.77 18.63
N ASP A 1023 15.41 -6.60 19.52
CA ASP A 1023 15.57 -6.62 20.98
C ASP A 1023 15.07 -7.94 21.64
N PRO A 1024 15.95 -8.90 21.98
CA PRO A 1024 15.56 -10.24 22.47
C PRO A 1024 14.65 -10.28 23.73
N PRO A 1025 14.79 -9.39 24.74
CA PRO A 1025 13.91 -9.38 25.92
C PRO A 1025 12.43 -9.12 25.59
N LEU A 1026 12.16 -8.43 24.47
CA LEU A 1026 10.80 -8.04 24.06
C LEU A 1026 10.08 -9.13 23.24
N ARG A 1027 10.79 -10.18 22.81
CA ARG A 1027 10.25 -11.26 21.98
C ARG A 1027 9.57 -12.39 22.76
N ASN A 1028 9.78 -12.50 24.08
CA ASN A 1028 9.30 -13.65 24.84
C ASN A 1028 7.78 -13.56 25.08
N PRO A 1029 6.94 -14.44 24.50
CA PRO A 1029 5.49 -14.40 24.71
C PRO A 1029 5.06 -14.79 26.13
N SER A 1030 6.00 -15.30 26.94
CA SER A 1030 5.80 -15.70 28.34
C SER A 1030 6.07 -14.57 29.35
N THR A 1031 6.65 -13.45 28.93
CA THR A 1031 6.77 -12.28 29.83
C THR A 1031 5.43 -11.57 29.83
N THR A 1032 4.73 -11.66 30.96
CA THR A 1032 3.65 -10.75 31.31
C THR A 1032 4.13 -9.33 30.99
N PRO A 1033 3.36 -8.49 30.27
CA PRO A 1033 3.76 -7.10 30.08
C PRO A 1033 4.08 -6.53 31.47
N PRO A 1034 5.19 -5.79 31.64
CA PRO A 1034 5.45 -5.13 32.91
C PRO A 1034 4.19 -4.37 33.27
N ARG A 1035 3.63 -4.65 34.45
CA ARG A 1035 2.53 -3.86 35.00
C ARG A 1035 3.00 -2.42 34.97
N VAL A 1036 2.42 -1.62 34.08
CA VAL A 1036 2.51 -0.17 34.17
C VAL A 1036 1.84 0.19 35.50
N PRO A 1037 2.51 0.96 36.39
CA PRO A 1037 1.89 1.47 37.60
C PRO A 1037 0.63 2.26 37.32
#